data_AF-A0A8C1RWS3-F1
#
_entry.id   AF-A0A8C1RWS3-F1
#
_cell.length_a   1.000
_cell.length_b   1.000
_cell.length_c   1.000
_cell.angle_alpha   90.00
_cell.angle_beta   90.00
_cell.angle_gamma   90.00
#
_symmetry.space_group_name_H-M   'P 1'
#
loop_
_entity.id
_entity.type
_entity.pdbx_description
1 polymer ?
#
loop_
_entity_poly.entity_id
_entity_poly.type
_entity_poly.pdbx_seq_one_letter_code
_entity_poly.pdbx_strand_id
1 'polypeptide(L)'
;MKSKLNPLFYSIHILLFLLCKKEMKLRSILITALLFLLEYGVFSVGTDGLSAFVMDEDAVTLHTNVETKQQEDIKWYFDDTRIAQISGDLSYICTDVQCNEGTERFKDRLKLDNQTGSLTIMNITNTDSGDYELKIISIRRSSEKTFSVTVYDVPAAERDEMKRKSVKEGESVTLDPGVMKTPNDLMTWYLNGICIAEINEEPRMICTDVQCNNGTDRFRDRLNLDHQTGSLTIMNIRNTDSGLYKLQINSNRFTIKRSFSVIVTASGLSAGEIAGICAAILLLIAASVCGYYFYKHRVKRKDTRTQHNDQANDVNGGQSGIPLMDVAHDSSSNHTDVLVTNTTNDSSSTHTDALVTNTTNDSSSTHTDALVKNTSNDSASNHTDALGTNTTNDSSSNHADALETTTTNDSSSNPTDALVKNTTNDSSSDHTDALVTNTPNDSSSNHPDALVTNTTNDSSSNHPDALVTNTTNDSSSNHTDALVTTTTNDSSSNPTDALVKNTTNDSSSDHTDALVTNTTNDSSSDHTDAPVTNTTNDSSSYHTDALVKNTSNDSSSYHTDAPVKNTTSDSSSNHTDALLTNTTNNSSSNHPDAPGKNTTNDSSSNHADALVKNTTNDSSSNHTDALVKNTTNDSSSDHTDALVTNTPNDSSSNHPDALVTNTTNDSSSYHTDALVKNTTSDSSSNHTDALVTTTTNDSSSNHTDALVKNTSNDSSSNHVEIASET
;
A
#
# COMPACT_ATOMS: atom_id res chain seq x y z
N MET A 1 -4.09 -21.46 -51.42
CA MET A 1 -5.42 -20.95 -51.03
C MET A 1 -5.78 -21.52 -49.66
N LYS A 2 -5.51 -20.77 -48.59
CA LYS A 2 -6.03 -21.05 -47.24
C LYS A 2 -6.88 -19.84 -46.87
N SER A 3 -8.19 -20.06 -46.71
CA SER A 3 -9.16 -19.03 -46.36
C SER A 3 -8.97 -18.60 -44.90
N LYS A 4 -8.73 -17.30 -44.69
CA LYS A 4 -8.85 -16.64 -43.39
C LYS A 4 -10.31 -16.76 -42.92
N LEU A 5 -10.54 -17.37 -41.76
CA LEU A 5 -11.81 -17.23 -41.04
C LEU A 5 -11.77 -15.91 -40.25
N ASN A 6 -12.83 -15.13 -40.36
CA ASN A 6 -13.03 -13.86 -39.65
C ASN A 6 -13.26 -14.08 -38.14
N PRO A 7 -12.73 -13.22 -37.26
CA PRO A 7 -12.91 -13.30 -35.80
C PRO A 7 -14.36 -13.07 -35.34
N LEU A 8 -15.22 -12.50 -36.20
CA LEU A 8 -16.67 -12.35 -35.95
C LEU A 8 -17.41 -13.70 -35.82
N PHE A 9 -16.93 -14.76 -36.45
CA PHE A 9 -17.61 -16.07 -36.41
C PHE A 9 -17.37 -16.83 -35.09
N TYR A 10 -16.20 -16.64 -34.46
CA TYR A 10 -15.87 -17.23 -33.17
C TYR A 10 -16.66 -16.56 -32.03
N SER A 11 -16.86 -15.25 -32.12
CA SER A 11 -17.59 -14.46 -31.13
C SER A 11 -19.10 -14.77 -31.15
N ILE A 12 -19.70 -14.95 -32.34
CA ILE A 12 -21.10 -15.38 -32.47
C ILE A 12 -21.33 -16.80 -31.96
N HIS A 13 -20.36 -17.71 -32.12
CA HIS A 13 -20.47 -19.07 -31.59
C HIS A 13 -20.41 -19.10 -30.06
N ILE A 14 -19.56 -18.28 -29.43
CA ILE A 14 -19.50 -18.15 -27.96
C ILE A 14 -20.80 -17.53 -27.42
N LEU A 15 -21.34 -16.53 -28.12
CA LEU A 15 -22.62 -15.91 -27.78
C LEU A 15 -23.80 -16.90 -27.93
N LEU A 16 -23.84 -17.72 -28.99
CA LEU A 16 -24.84 -18.79 -29.14
C LEU A 16 -24.65 -19.94 -28.14
N PHE A 17 -23.41 -20.23 -27.75
CA PHE A 17 -23.10 -21.26 -26.75
C PHE A 17 -23.54 -20.83 -25.34
N LEU A 18 -23.44 -19.53 -25.03
CA LEU A 18 -23.99 -18.93 -23.82
C LEU A 18 -25.52 -18.84 -23.84
N LEU A 19 -26.14 -18.67 -25.01
CA LEU A 19 -27.61 -18.67 -25.19
C LEU A 19 -28.26 -20.05 -25.01
N CYS A 20 -27.52 -21.16 -25.14
CA CYS A 20 -28.09 -22.51 -25.11
C CYS A 20 -28.12 -23.17 -23.71
N LYS A 21 -27.52 -22.53 -22.69
CA LYS A 21 -27.45 -23.08 -21.33
C LYS A 21 -28.48 -22.40 -20.41
N LYS A 22 -29.71 -22.94 -20.46
CA LYS A 22 -30.84 -22.83 -19.51
C LYS A 22 -31.02 -21.51 -18.71
N GLU A 23 -32.18 -20.88 -18.97
CA GLU A 23 -32.98 -20.07 -18.02
C GLU A 23 -32.31 -18.82 -17.44
N MET A 24 -31.86 -17.89 -18.29
CA MET A 24 -31.57 -16.51 -17.86
C MET A 24 -32.69 -15.56 -18.29
N LYS A 25 -33.35 -14.96 -17.28
CA LYS A 25 -34.46 -14.02 -17.44
C LYS A 25 -34.04 -12.83 -18.31
N LEU A 26 -34.96 -12.37 -19.17
CA LEU A 26 -34.86 -11.23 -20.10
C LEU A 26 -34.21 -9.95 -19.51
N ARG A 27 -34.26 -9.77 -18.18
CA ARG A 27 -33.62 -8.69 -17.43
C ARG A 27 -32.09 -8.75 -17.43
N SER A 28 -31.49 -9.95 -17.41
CA SER A 28 -30.03 -10.11 -17.46
C SER A 28 -29.49 -9.69 -18.82
N ILE A 29 -30.19 -10.03 -19.92
CA ILE A 29 -29.80 -9.64 -21.28
C ILE A 29 -29.89 -8.13 -21.46
N LEU A 30 -30.91 -7.49 -20.88
CA LEU A 30 -31.03 -6.03 -20.89
C LEU A 30 -29.92 -5.35 -20.09
N ILE A 31 -29.52 -5.90 -18.94
CA ILE A 31 -28.45 -5.33 -18.10
C ILE A 31 -27.09 -5.48 -18.78
N THR A 32 -26.79 -6.65 -19.38
CA THR A 32 -25.52 -6.82 -20.11
C THR A 32 -25.48 -5.97 -21.37
N ALA A 33 -26.62 -5.75 -22.05
CA ALA A 33 -26.71 -4.82 -23.17
C ALA A 33 -26.64 -3.34 -22.72
N LEU A 34 -27.15 -2.99 -21.54
CA LEU A 34 -27.03 -1.64 -20.97
C LEU A 34 -25.60 -1.33 -20.53
N LEU A 35 -24.88 -2.32 -19.97
CA LEU A 35 -23.46 -2.21 -19.60
C LEU A 35 -22.58 -2.12 -20.85
N PHE A 36 -22.87 -2.87 -21.91
CA PHE A 36 -22.21 -2.71 -23.22
C PHE A 36 -22.52 -1.37 -23.90
N LEU A 37 -23.68 -0.76 -23.64
CA LEU A 37 -24.03 0.58 -24.12
C LEU A 37 -23.37 1.68 -23.28
N LEU A 38 -23.10 1.42 -21.99
CA LEU A 38 -22.35 2.33 -21.11
C LEU A 38 -20.84 2.34 -21.44
N GLU A 39 -20.28 1.24 -21.93
CA GLU A 39 -18.91 1.21 -22.48
C GLU A 39 -18.77 1.89 -23.86
N TYR A 40 -19.86 2.14 -24.59
CA TYR A 40 -19.79 2.68 -25.96
C TYR A 40 -20.72 3.87 -26.28
N GLY A 41 -21.18 4.62 -25.28
CA GLY A 41 -21.50 6.03 -25.52
C GLY A 41 -22.50 6.69 -24.57
N VAL A 42 -22.00 7.64 -23.77
CA VAL A 42 -22.42 9.05 -23.80
C VAL A 42 -21.21 9.94 -23.46
N PHE A 43 -20.42 10.31 -24.47
CA PHE A 43 -19.66 11.56 -24.44
C PHE A 43 -20.09 12.35 -25.67
N SER A 44 -20.91 13.37 -25.45
CA SER A 44 -21.08 14.46 -26.40
C SER A 44 -21.69 15.65 -25.68
N VAL A 45 -20.84 16.48 -25.08
CA VAL A 45 -20.92 17.93 -25.29
C VAL A 45 -19.49 18.40 -25.51
N GLY A 46 -19.20 18.85 -26.73
CA GLY A 46 -17.85 19.16 -27.16
C GLY A 46 -17.29 20.41 -26.49
N THR A 47 -16.03 20.31 -26.09
CA THR A 47 -15.00 21.31 -26.40
C THR A 47 -13.70 20.55 -26.68
N ASP A 48 -12.88 21.07 -27.60
CA ASP A 48 -11.62 20.48 -28.09
C ASP A 48 -10.51 20.48 -27.01
N GLY A 49 -10.73 19.77 -25.91
CA GLY A 49 -9.81 19.62 -24.79
C GLY A 49 -9.07 18.28 -24.85
N LEU A 50 -7.90 18.26 -25.49
CA LEU A 50 -6.93 17.17 -25.32
C LEU A 50 -6.51 17.13 -23.84
N SER A 51 -6.93 16.09 -23.11
CA SER A 51 -6.56 15.84 -21.71
C SER A 51 -5.13 15.31 -21.60
N ALA A 52 -4.39 15.77 -20.60
CA ALA A 52 -3.10 15.19 -20.23
C ALA A 52 -3.35 14.07 -19.21
N PHE A 53 -2.98 12.85 -19.57
CA PHE A 53 -3.01 11.69 -18.67
C PHE A 53 -1.61 11.51 -18.09
N VAL A 54 -1.48 11.66 -16.78
CA VAL A 54 -0.20 11.59 -16.06
C VAL A 54 -0.31 10.63 -14.89
N MET A 55 0.82 10.15 -14.40
CA MET A 55 0.88 9.31 -13.21
C MET A 55 1.41 10.14 -12.05
N ASP A 56 1.17 9.69 -10.83
CA ASP A 56 1.67 10.36 -9.64
C ASP A 56 3.20 10.56 -9.69
N GLU A 57 3.67 11.68 -9.14
CA GLU A 57 5.03 12.23 -9.14
C GLU A 57 5.61 12.62 -10.51
N ASP A 58 4.83 12.53 -11.59
CA ASP A 58 5.25 13.08 -12.87
C ASP A 58 5.47 14.60 -12.77
N ALA A 59 6.30 15.12 -13.67
CA ALA A 59 6.32 16.54 -13.96
C ALA A 59 5.55 16.82 -15.26
N VAL A 60 4.51 17.64 -15.18
CA VAL A 60 3.71 18.06 -16.34
C VAL A 60 3.97 19.53 -16.63
N THR A 61 4.17 19.87 -17.89
CA THR A 61 4.28 21.25 -18.36
C THR A 61 3.13 21.55 -19.30
N LEU A 62 2.34 22.57 -19.00
CA LEU A 62 1.22 23.03 -19.81
C LEU A 62 1.67 24.20 -20.68
N HIS A 63 1.69 23.98 -22.00
CA HIS A 63 2.23 24.94 -22.96
C HIS A 63 1.20 26.01 -23.30
N THR A 64 1.54 27.28 -23.12
CA THR A 64 0.67 28.40 -23.52
C THR A 64 0.60 28.55 -25.04
N ASN A 65 1.67 28.19 -25.75
CA ASN A 65 1.95 28.48 -27.16
C ASN A 65 2.09 29.98 -27.47
N VAL A 66 2.42 30.79 -26.45
CA VAL A 66 2.75 32.20 -26.64
C VAL A 66 4.18 32.31 -27.15
N GLU A 67 4.33 32.80 -28.38
CA GLU A 67 5.63 33.17 -28.94
C GLU A 67 6.07 34.53 -28.34
N THR A 68 6.54 34.51 -27.08
CA THR A 68 7.39 35.52 -26.40
C THR A 68 7.03 37.03 -26.50
N LYS A 69 5.77 37.37 -26.82
CA LYS A 69 5.33 38.77 -27.07
C LYS A 69 4.95 39.49 -25.76
N GLN A 70 5.95 40.01 -25.04
CA GLN A 70 5.87 40.63 -23.69
C GLN A 70 5.02 41.91 -23.56
N GLN A 71 3.73 41.85 -23.87
CA GLN A 71 2.72 42.82 -23.38
C GLN A 71 1.41 42.11 -23.00
N GLU A 72 1.50 40.82 -22.67
CA GLU A 72 0.36 39.97 -22.32
C GLU A 72 0.46 39.57 -20.85
N ASP A 73 -0.58 39.86 -20.08
CA ASP A 73 -0.72 39.33 -18.73
C ASP A 73 -1.15 37.87 -18.84
N ILE A 74 -0.35 36.97 -18.28
CA ILE A 74 -0.60 35.53 -18.27
C ILE A 74 -1.00 35.15 -16.87
N LYS A 75 -2.18 34.56 -16.70
CA LYS A 75 -2.70 34.11 -15.41
C LYS A 75 -3.15 32.66 -15.51
N TRP A 76 -2.74 31.87 -14.54
CA TRP A 76 -3.14 30.49 -14.37
C TRP A 76 -4.06 30.36 -13.17
N TYR A 77 -5.15 29.63 -13.37
CA TYR A 77 -6.12 29.31 -12.34
C TYR A 77 -6.29 27.80 -12.23
N PHE A 78 -6.56 27.34 -11.02
CA PHE A 78 -6.96 25.99 -10.68
C PHE A 78 -8.10 26.10 -9.66
N ASP A 79 -9.24 25.45 -9.89
CA ASP A 79 -10.46 25.60 -9.07
C ASP A 79 -10.78 27.07 -8.75
N ASP A 80 -10.87 27.93 -9.78
CA ASP A 80 -11.07 29.39 -9.69
C ASP A 80 -10.02 30.17 -8.88
N THR A 81 -9.01 29.49 -8.35
CA THR A 81 -7.93 30.07 -7.54
C THR A 81 -6.74 30.41 -8.41
N ARG A 82 -6.24 31.65 -8.35
CA ARG A 82 -5.06 32.06 -9.13
C ARG A 82 -3.79 31.45 -8.54
N ILE A 83 -3.20 30.50 -9.27
CA ILE A 83 -2.00 29.77 -8.85
C ILE A 83 -0.71 30.31 -9.47
N ALA A 84 -0.77 31.06 -10.57
CA ALA A 84 0.42 31.66 -11.14
C ALA A 84 0.09 32.92 -11.96
N GLN A 85 1.00 33.87 -12.02
CA GLN A 85 0.84 35.07 -12.84
C GLN A 85 2.18 35.59 -13.36
N ILE A 86 2.18 36.06 -14.60
CA ILE A 86 3.17 36.97 -15.18
C ILE A 86 2.44 38.22 -15.66
N SER A 87 2.88 39.40 -15.22
CA SER A 87 2.45 40.67 -15.81
C SER A 87 3.17 40.93 -17.12
N GLY A 88 2.50 41.56 -18.09
CA GLY A 88 3.01 41.76 -19.44
C GLY A 88 4.31 42.57 -19.52
N ASP A 89 4.57 43.46 -18.56
CA ASP A 89 5.82 44.22 -18.43
C ASP A 89 6.91 43.50 -17.61
N LEU A 90 6.65 42.25 -17.20
CA LEU A 90 7.50 41.42 -16.33
C LEU A 90 7.81 42.03 -14.96
N SER A 91 7.10 43.10 -14.56
CA SER A 91 7.31 43.74 -13.25
C SER A 91 6.85 42.86 -12.08
N TYR A 92 6.00 41.88 -12.35
CA TYR A 92 5.40 41.01 -11.36
C TYR A 92 5.27 39.59 -11.89
N ILE A 93 5.89 38.66 -11.17
CA ILE A 93 5.80 37.22 -11.41
C ILE A 93 5.56 36.57 -10.06
N CYS A 94 4.55 35.71 -9.96
CA CYS A 94 4.25 34.97 -8.73
C CYS A 94 3.81 33.54 -9.05
N THR A 95 3.98 32.66 -8.06
CA THR A 95 3.50 31.28 -8.05
C THR A 95 2.93 30.92 -6.68
N ASP A 96 1.83 30.16 -6.66
CA ASP A 96 1.14 29.60 -5.50
C ASP A 96 0.95 30.62 -4.36
N VAL A 97 1.55 30.39 -3.19
CA VAL A 97 1.54 31.27 -2.02
C VAL A 97 1.90 32.73 -2.31
N GLN A 98 2.68 33.01 -3.35
CA GLN A 98 3.05 34.38 -3.74
C GLN A 98 1.91 35.10 -4.51
N CYS A 99 1.00 34.34 -5.13
CA CYS A 99 -0.13 34.88 -5.89
C CYS A 99 -1.42 34.98 -5.07
N ASN A 100 -1.59 34.11 -4.07
CA ASN A 100 -2.76 34.09 -3.20
C ASN A 100 -2.36 33.72 -1.76
N GLU A 101 -2.71 34.62 -0.85
CA GLU A 101 -2.16 34.77 0.50
C GLU A 101 -2.72 33.74 1.52
N GLY A 102 -2.97 32.50 1.07
CA GLY A 102 -3.59 31.45 1.88
C GLY A 102 -3.73 30.06 1.25
N THR A 103 -3.04 29.74 0.15
CA THR A 103 -3.08 28.41 -0.51
C THR A 103 -1.67 27.83 -0.59
N GLU A 104 -1.38 26.76 0.16
CA GLU A 104 -0.06 26.08 0.13
C GLU A 104 -0.06 24.80 -0.73
N ARG A 105 -1.09 24.61 -1.57
CA ARG A 105 -1.31 23.37 -2.32
C ARG A 105 -0.14 23.02 -3.24
N PHE A 106 0.39 24.01 -3.95
CA PHE A 106 1.49 23.79 -4.91
C PHE A 106 2.81 24.41 -4.44
N LYS A 107 2.98 24.54 -3.12
CA LYS A 107 4.14 25.17 -2.51
C LYS A 107 5.41 24.47 -2.97
N ASP A 108 6.34 25.24 -3.52
CA ASP A 108 7.60 24.79 -4.12
C ASP A 108 7.49 23.81 -5.32
N ARG A 109 6.27 23.53 -5.82
CA ARG A 109 6.01 22.59 -6.92
C ARG A 109 5.72 23.26 -8.26
N LEU A 110 5.36 24.56 -8.29
CA LEU A 110 5.14 25.29 -9.54
C LEU A 110 6.41 25.94 -10.07
N LYS A 111 6.65 25.81 -11.37
CA LYS A 111 7.64 26.59 -12.13
C LYS A 111 6.97 27.24 -13.31
N LEU A 112 7.12 28.56 -13.40
CA LEU A 112 6.54 29.35 -14.48
C LEU A 112 7.64 29.84 -15.41
N ASP A 113 7.57 29.46 -16.68
CA ASP A 113 8.54 29.90 -17.69
C ASP A 113 8.29 31.39 -18.02
N ASN A 114 9.27 32.24 -17.73
CA ASN A 114 9.12 33.69 -17.88
C ASN A 114 9.16 34.22 -19.32
N GLN A 115 9.45 33.35 -20.31
CA GLN A 115 9.50 33.72 -21.73
C GLN A 115 8.19 33.37 -22.43
N THR A 116 7.63 32.21 -22.11
CA THR A 116 6.44 31.64 -22.76
C THR A 116 5.20 31.71 -21.87
N GLY A 117 5.36 31.82 -20.55
CA GLY A 117 4.28 31.72 -19.57
C GLY A 117 3.76 30.30 -19.34
N SER A 118 4.47 29.29 -19.84
CA SER A 118 4.12 27.87 -19.64
C SER A 118 4.30 27.48 -18.18
N LEU A 119 3.33 26.71 -17.66
CA LEU A 119 3.31 26.30 -16.26
C LEU A 119 3.78 24.85 -16.15
N THR A 120 4.84 24.62 -15.38
CA THR A 120 5.30 23.29 -14.98
C THR A 120 4.86 23.02 -13.55
N ILE A 121 4.21 21.87 -13.35
CA ILE A 121 3.84 21.31 -12.06
C ILE A 121 4.77 20.13 -11.82
N MET A 122 5.54 20.17 -10.74
CA MET A 122 6.47 19.11 -10.34
C MET A 122 5.80 18.22 -9.31
N ASN A 123 6.12 16.91 -9.35
CA ASN A 123 5.63 15.91 -8.41
C ASN A 123 4.09 15.99 -8.29
N ILE A 124 3.39 15.84 -9.41
CA ILE A 124 1.93 15.95 -9.47
C ILE A 124 1.27 14.78 -8.77
N THR A 125 0.27 15.00 -7.92
CA THR A 125 -0.44 13.93 -7.19
C THR A 125 -1.88 13.78 -7.66
N ASN A 126 -2.56 12.69 -7.26
CA ASN A 126 -3.97 12.45 -7.61
C ASN A 126 -4.87 13.68 -7.28
N THR A 127 -4.56 14.36 -6.17
CA THR A 127 -5.27 15.55 -5.72
C THR A 127 -5.10 16.73 -6.67
N ASP A 128 -4.01 16.82 -7.44
CA ASP A 128 -3.78 17.90 -8.40
C ASP A 128 -4.54 17.70 -9.73
N SER A 129 -5.34 16.63 -9.85
CA SER A 129 -6.23 16.43 -10.99
C SER A 129 -7.28 17.53 -11.06
N GLY A 130 -7.57 17.99 -12.27
CA GLY A 130 -8.58 19.01 -12.50
C GLY A 130 -8.31 19.86 -13.74
N ASP A 131 -9.12 20.88 -13.89
CA ASP A 131 -9.04 21.80 -15.01
C ASP A 131 -8.21 23.04 -14.64
N TYR A 132 -7.14 23.23 -15.40
CA TYR A 132 -6.25 24.38 -15.30
C TYR A 132 -6.65 25.42 -16.34
N GLU A 133 -7.10 26.58 -15.90
CA GLU A 133 -7.47 27.66 -16.81
C GLU A 133 -6.31 28.62 -17.02
N LEU A 134 -5.90 28.74 -18.28
CA LEU A 134 -4.99 29.79 -18.72
C LEU A 134 -5.82 30.98 -19.24
N LYS A 135 -5.57 32.17 -18.70
CA LYS A 135 -6.07 33.45 -19.20
C LYS A 135 -4.90 34.31 -19.68
N ILE A 136 -4.84 34.57 -20.98
CA ILE A 136 -3.87 35.47 -21.60
C ILE A 136 -4.60 36.77 -21.96
N ILE A 137 -4.17 37.88 -21.38
CA ILE A 137 -4.84 39.18 -21.50
C ILE A 137 -3.88 40.18 -22.13
N SER A 138 -4.21 40.69 -23.30
CA SER A 138 -3.52 41.79 -23.94
C SER A 138 -4.42 43.02 -24.03
N ILE A 139 -3.84 44.18 -24.36
CA ILE A 139 -4.59 45.43 -24.57
C ILE A 139 -5.69 45.27 -25.64
N ARG A 140 -5.51 44.37 -26.61
CA ARG A 140 -6.39 44.24 -27.79
C ARG A 140 -7.31 43.01 -27.75
N ARG A 141 -6.92 41.96 -27.04
CA ARG A 141 -7.61 40.65 -27.00
C ARG A 141 -7.31 39.92 -25.70
N SER A 142 -8.31 39.22 -25.16
CA SER A 142 -8.12 38.17 -24.17
C SER A 142 -8.40 36.82 -24.82
N SER A 143 -7.65 35.79 -24.41
CA SER A 143 -7.88 34.41 -24.80
C SER A 143 -7.80 33.50 -23.58
N GLU A 144 -8.68 32.52 -23.53
CA GLU A 144 -8.77 31.55 -22.44
C GLU A 144 -8.58 30.14 -23.01
N LYS A 145 -7.87 29.28 -22.29
CA LYS A 145 -7.40 27.97 -22.79
C LYS A 145 -7.36 26.97 -21.63
N THR A 146 -8.42 26.19 -21.47
CA THR A 146 -8.52 25.19 -20.39
C THR A 146 -7.70 23.94 -20.71
N PHE A 147 -6.95 23.44 -19.74
CA PHE A 147 -6.19 22.20 -19.80
C PHE A 147 -6.75 21.25 -18.75
N SER A 148 -7.25 20.09 -19.19
CA SER A 148 -7.68 19.05 -18.27
C SER A 148 -6.50 18.13 -17.97
N VAL A 149 -6.15 18.01 -16.70
CA VAL A 149 -5.09 17.10 -16.22
C VAL A 149 -5.76 16.02 -15.38
N THR A 150 -5.61 14.77 -15.80
CA THR A 150 -6.09 13.61 -15.07
C THR A 150 -4.87 12.83 -14.60
N VAL A 151 -4.71 12.76 -13.27
CA VAL A 151 -3.65 11.99 -12.64
C VAL A 151 -4.25 10.66 -12.23
N TYR A 152 -3.73 9.56 -12.78
CA TYR A 152 -4.12 8.23 -12.34
C TYR A 152 -3.39 7.91 -11.05
N ASP A 153 -4.17 7.66 -10.01
CA ASP A 153 -3.65 7.11 -8.78
C ASP A 153 -3.39 5.63 -9.00
N VAL A 154 -2.16 5.23 -8.70
CA VAL A 154 -1.74 3.84 -8.69
C VAL A 154 -1.40 3.53 -7.24
N PRO A 155 -1.97 2.45 -6.67
CA PRO A 155 -1.65 2.00 -5.32
C PRO A 155 -0.13 2.00 -5.11
N ALA A 156 0.34 2.41 -3.93
CA ALA A 156 1.77 2.62 -3.67
C ALA A 156 2.63 1.39 -4.07
N ALA A 157 2.12 0.18 -3.85
CA ALA A 157 2.76 -1.07 -4.27
C ALA A 157 2.96 -1.18 -5.80
N GLU A 158 1.92 -0.92 -6.61
CA GLU A 158 2.01 -0.95 -8.08
C GLU A 158 2.86 0.22 -8.63
N ARG A 159 2.91 1.35 -7.90
CA ARG A 159 3.70 2.52 -8.25
C ARG A 159 5.19 2.26 -8.11
N ASP A 160 5.60 1.64 -7.01
CA ASP A 160 7.00 1.25 -6.80
C ASP A 160 7.43 0.17 -7.78
N GLU A 161 6.59 -0.83 -8.05
CA GLU A 161 6.87 -1.80 -9.11
C GLU A 161 6.96 -1.15 -10.49
N MET A 162 6.14 -0.14 -10.80
CA MET A 162 6.16 0.54 -12.10
C MET A 162 7.41 1.41 -12.27
N LYS A 163 7.83 2.12 -11.22
CA LYS A 163 8.95 3.09 -11.26
C LYS A 163 10.30 2.48 -10.91
N ARG A 164 10.39 1.54 -9.99
CA ARG A 164 11.61 0.87 -9.54
C ARG A 164 11.59 -0.57 -10.04
N LYS A 165 12.34 -0.85 -11.10
CA LYS A 165 12.48 -2.20 -11.64
C LYS A 165 13.77 -2.83 -11.13
N SER A 166 13.63 -3.86 -10.28
CA SER A 166 14.72 -4.78 -9.93
C SER A 166 14.66 -5.99 -10.85
N VAL A 167 15.74 -6.26 -11.60
CA VAL A 167 15.78 -7.34 -12.59
C VAL A 167 17.13 -8.06 -12.52
N LYS A 168 17.16 -9.38 -12.70
CA LYS A 168 18.43 -10.14 -12.67
C LYS A 168 19.20 -9.96 -13.98
N GLU A 169 20.52 -9.93 -13.87
CA GLU A 169 21.42 -9.82 -15.03
C GLU A 169 21.16 -10.98 -16.00
N GLY A 170 20.98 -10.66 -17.28
CA GLY A 170 20.63 -11.60 -18.33
C GLY A 170 19.13 -11.66 -18.66
N GLU A 171 18.26 -11.15 -17.78
CA GLU A 171 16.82 -11.06 -18.04
C GLU A 171 16.46 -9.83 -18.88
N SER A 172 15.17 -9.62 -19.15
CA SER A 172 14.67 -8.44 -19.84
C SER A 172 13.84 -7.58 -18.91
N VAL A 173 14.05 -6.26 -18.94
CA VAL A 173 13.19 -5.29 -18.24
C VAL A 173 12.33 -4.55 -19.26
N THR A 174 11.07 -4.30 -18.91
CA THR A 174 10.17 -3.44 -19.70
C THR A 174 9.77 -2.23 -18.86
N LEU A 175 10.07 -1.05 -19.37
CA LEU A 175 9.67 0.23 -18.80
C LEU A 175 8.40 0.69 -19.50
N ASP A 176 7.28 0.53 -18.81
CA ASP A 176 5.98 0.88 -19.36
C ASP A 176 5.61 2.33 -19.01
N PRO A 177 5.38 3.21 -20.00
CA PRO A 177 4.86 4.54 -19.74
C PRO A 177 3.44 4.58 -19.19
N GLY A 178 2.64 3.50 -19.19
CA GLY A 178 1.28 3.49 -18.63
C GLY A 178 0.32 4.58 -19.16
N VAL A 179 0.72 5.27 -20.23
CA VAL A 179 -0.02 6.37 -20.87
C VAL A 179 -0.20 5.93 -22.32
N MET A 180 -1.45 5.95 -22.79
CA MET A 180 -1.72 5.63 -24.19
C MET A 180 -1.14 6.73 -25.09
N LYS A 181 -0.21 6.35 -25.97
CA LYS A 181 0.36 7.25 -26.96
C LYS A 181 -0.74 7.79 -27.88
N THR A 182 -0.91 9.11 -27.95
CA THR A 182 -1.74 9.71 -28.99
C THR A 182 -0.94 9.86 -30.29
N PRO A 183 -1.58 9.91 -31.46
CA PRO A 183 -0.87 9.95 -32.74
C PRO A 183 0.20 11.05 -32.83
N ASN A 184 -0.03 12.20 -32.20
CA ASN A 184 0.79 13.41 -32.34
C ASN A 184 1.92 13.57 -31.31
N ASP A 185 2.18 12.55 -30.48
CA ASP A 185 3.14 12.65 -29.39
C ASP A 185 4.53 12.16 -29.80
N LEU A 186 5.55 13.01 -29.55
CA LEU A 186 6.95 12.65 -29.66
C LEU A 186 7.42 12.05 -28.32
N MET A 187 7.93 10.83 -28.37
CA MET A 187 8.38 10.11 -27.17
C MET A 187 9.87 9.84 -27.23
N THR A 188 10.60 10.26 -26.19
CA THR A 188 12.06 10.11 -26.13
C THR A 188 12.50 9.56 -24.78
N TRP A 189 13.35 8.53 -24.84
CA TRP A 189 13.96 7.87 -23.71
C TRP A 189 15.42 8.31 -23.56
N TYR A 190 15.78 8.69 -22.34
CA TYR A 190 17.13 9.11 -21.97
C TYR A 190 17.70 8.23 -20.86
N LEU A 191 19.00 7.97 -20.92
CA LEU A 191 19.76 7.40 -19.82
C LEU A 191 20.98 8.28 -19.59
N ASN A 192 21.14 8.80 -18.36
CA ASN A 192 22.23 9.72 -18.00
C ASN A 192 22.35 10.94 -18.94
N GLY A 193 21.21 11.44 -19.46
CA GLY A 193 21.16 12.58 -20.39
C GLY A 193 21.44 12.23 -21.86
N ILE A 194 21.71 10.97 -22.18
CA ILE A 194 21.96 10.48 -23.54
C ILE A 194 20.66 9.87 -24.08
N CYS A 195 20.25 10.27 -25.29
CA CYS A 195 19.08 9.69 -25.96
C CYS A 195 19.38 8.25 -26.37
N ILE A 196 18.59 7.30 -25.86
CA ILE A 196 18.74 5.87 -26.14
C ILE A 196 17.65 5.32 -27.04
N ALA A 197 16.48 5.96 -27.07
CA ALA A 197 15.41 5.56 -27.97
C ALA A 197 14.42 6.72 -28.24
N GLU A 198 13.90 6.81 -29.45
CA GLU A 198 12.98 7.88 -29.86
C GLU A 198 11.93 7.34 -30.82
N ILE A 199 10.68 7.80 -30.69
CA ILE A 199 9.60 7.56 -31.65
C ILE A 199 9.04 8.89 -32.13
N ASN A 200 9.19 9.18 -33.43
CA ASN A 200 8.74 10.43 -34.05
C ASN A 200 7.60 10.21 -35.07
N GLU A 201 6.86 11.28 -35.38
CA GLU A 201 5.79 11.40 -36.38
C GLU A 201 6.30 11.40 -37.85
N GLU A 202 5.42 11.65 -38.84
CA GLU A 202 5.53 11.08 -40.19
C GLU A 202 6.62 11.65 -41.12
N PRO A 203 7.36 10.78 -41.84
CA PRO A 203 7.24 9.31 -41.87
C PRO A 203 7.80 8.64 -40.59
N ARG A 204 6.93 7.93 -39.85
CA ARG A 204 7.15 7.58 -38.43
C ARG A 204 8.42 6.74 -38.26
N MET A 205 9.41 7.34 -37.58
CA MET A 205 10.77 6.81 -37.44
C MET A 205 11.00 6.36 -36.00
N ILE A 206 11.38 5.10 -35.84
CA ILE A 206 11.84 4.55 -34.57
C ILE A 206 13.35 4.54 -34.62
N CYS A 207 13.94 5.00 -33.53
CA CYS A 207 15.35 5.05 -33.34
C CYS A 207 15.73 4.32 -32.07
N THR A 208 16.75 3.46 -32.12
CA THR A 208 17.30 2.77 -30.94
C THR A 208 18.83 2.81 -30.91
N ASP A 209 19.38 3.18 -29.75
CA ASP A 209 20.80 3.27 -29.42
C ASP A 209 21.65 3.93 -30.51
N VAL A 210 22.54 3.21 -31.21
CA VAL A 210 23.43 3.77 -32.26
C VAL A 210 22.71 4.45 -33.41
N GLN A 211 21.43 4.18 -33.60
CA GLN A 211 20.64 4.85 -34.62
C GLN A 211 20.30 6.30 -34.20
N CYS A 212 20.52 6.68 -32.93
CA CYS A 212 20.03 7.91 -32.29
C CYS A 212 21.07 8.99 -32.01
N ASN A 213 20.51 10.15 -31.66
CA ASN A 213 21.11 11.41 -31.24
C ASN A 213 22.16 11.24 -30.12
N ASN A 214 23.37 10.83 -30.51
CA ASN A 214 24.53 10.50 -29.67
C ASN A 214 24.42 9.17 -28.90
N GLY A 215 23.82 8.13 -29.52
CA GLY A 215 23.81 6.77 -28.96
C GLY A 215 25.22 6.23 -28.66
N THR A 216 25.32 5.33 -27.67
CA THR A 216 26.63 4.90 -27.09
C THR A 216 27.08 3.50 -27.51
N ASP A 217 26.31 2.80 -28.36
CA ASP A 217 26.51 1.37 -28.70
C ASP A 217 26.38 0.43 -27.48
N ARG A 218 25.91 0.97 -26.34
CA ARG A 218 25.71 0.29 -25.04
C ARG A 218 24.64 -0.79 -25.12
N PHE A 219 23.60 -0.58 -25.91
CA PHE A 219 22.42 -1.44 -26.02
C PHE A 219 22.18 -1.97 -27.43
N ARG A 220 23.24 -2.04 -28.24
CA ARG A 220 23.19 -2.58 -29.59
C ARG A 220 22.49 -3.94 -29.61
N ASP A 221 21.48 -4.06 -30.45
CA ASP A 221 20.65 -5.27 -30.62
C ASP A 221 19.88 -5.73 -29.37
N ARG A 222 19.84 -4.91 -28.31
CA ARG A 222 19.20 -5.22 -27.02
C ARG A 222 18.01 -4.32 -26.66
N LEU A 223 17.77 -3.23 -27.38
CA LEU A 223 16.56 -2.39 -27.17
C LEU A 223 15.45 -2.79 -28.14
N ASN A 224 14.24 -2.91 -27.59
CA ASN A 224 13.01 -2.97 -28.34
C ASN A 224 12.05 -1.90 -27.83
N LEU A 225 11.53 -1.07 -28.72
CA LEU A 225 10.63 0.02 -28.37
C LEU A 225 9.28 -0.22 -29.06
N ASP A 226 8.22 -0.41 -28.25
CA ASP A 226 6.89 -0.62 -28.81
C ASP A 226 6.33 0.69 -29.37
N HIS A 227 6.06 0.69 -30.67
CA HIS A 227 5.48 1.82 -31.39
C HIS A 227 4.05 2.21 -30.98
N GLN A 228 3.27 1.31 -30.38
CA GLN A 228 1.87 1.50 -29.98
C GLN A 228 1.77 2.06 -28.57
N THR A 229 2.47 1.45 -27.61
CA THR A 229 2.41 1.84 -26.20
C THR A 229 3.52 2.81 -25.81
N GLY A 230 4.66 2.78 -26.51
CA GLY A 230 5.85 3.52 -26.13
C GLY A 230 6.74 2.81 -25.11
N SER A 231 6.37 1.59 -24.70
CA SER A 231 7.11 0.82 -23.69
C SER A 231 8.50 0.43 -24.22
N LEU A 232 9.52 0.65 -23.39
CA LEU A 232 10.91 0.34 -23.72
C LEU A 232 11.32 -0.98 -23.06
N THR A 233 11.59 -2.00 -23.86
CA THR A 233 12.15 -3.27 -23.41
C THR A 233 13.66 -3.31 -23.64
N ILE A 234 14.41 -3.61 -22.60
CA ILE A 234 15.85 -3.86 -22.64
C ILE A 234 16.06 -5.35 -22.41
N MET A 235 16.52 -6.05 -23.44
CA MET A 235 16.77 -7.49 -23.41
C MET A 235 18.18 -7.79 -22.92
N ASN A 236 18.36 -8.90 -22.21
CA ASN A 236 19.67 -9.35 -21.72
C ASN A 236 20.40 -8.22 -20.98
N ILE A 237 19.72 -7.66 -19.97
CA ILE A 237 20.18 -6.50 -19.22
C ILE A 237 21.42 -6.84 -18.40
N ARG A 238 22.36 -5.90 -18.28
CA ARG A 238 23.63 -6.08 -17.57
C ARG A 238 23.69 -5.21 -16.32
N ASN A 239 24.54 -5.55 -15.36
CA ASN A 239 24.77 -4.69 -14.19
C ASN A 239 25.13 -3.24 -14.58
N THR A 240 25.89 -3.09 -15.68
CA THR A 240 26.31 -1.83 -16.27
C THR A 240 25.13 -0.97 -16.71
N ASP A 241 23.97 -1.57 -16.99
CA ASP A 241 22.81 -0.93 -17.59
C ASP A 241 21.95 -0.19 -16.56
N SER A 242 22.12 -0.49 -15.26
CA SER A 242 21.44 0.17 -14.14
C SER A 242 21.53 1.70 -14.20
N GLY A 243 20.49 2.38 -13.71
CA GLY A 243 20.46 3.82 -13.62
C GLY A 243 19.06 4.42 -13.76
N LEU A 244 19.03 5.75 -13.84
CA LEU A 244 17.81 6.54 -13.96
C LEU A 244 17.45 6.76 -15.43
N TYR A 245 16.41 6.08 -15.88
CA TYR A 245 15.83 6.22 -17.20
C TYR A 245 14.78 7.32 -17.17
N LYS A 246 14.94 8.33 -18.02
CA LYS A 246 14.01 9.45 -18.11
C LYS A 246 13.22 9.36 -19.40
N LEU A 247 11.91 9.35 -19.27
CA LEU A 247 10.97 9.43 -20.35
C LEU A 247 10.47 10.86 -20.50
N GLN A 248 10.50 11.38 -21.72
CA GLN A 248 9.87 12.65 -22.07
C GLN A 248 8.85 12.42 -23.19
N ILE A 249 7.59 12.77 -22.91
CA ILE A 249 6.49 12.77 -23.89
C ILE A 249 6.19 14.24 -24.23
N ASN A 250 6.40 14.62 -25.48
CA ASN A 250 6.17 15.96 -25.96
C ASN A 250 4.97 15.97 -26.89
N SER A 251 3.97 16.78 -26.53
CA SER A 251 2.77 17.04 -27.32
C SER A 251 2.69 18.54 -27.62
N ASN A 252 1.81 18.93 -28.55
CA ASN A 252 1.59 20.34 -28.88
C ASN A 252 1.00 21.16 -27.72
N ARG A 253 0.31 20.49 -26.78
CA ARG A 253 -0.42 21.11 -25.65
C ARG A 253 0.35 21.03 -24.33
N PHE A 254 1.17 20.00 -24.15
CA PHE A 254 1.85 19.70 -22.89
C PHE A 254 3.14 18.90 -23.09
N THR A 255 3.99 18.86 -22.06
CA THR A 255 5.12 17.94 -21.95
C THR A 255 5.01 17.17 -20.64
N ILE A 256 5.17 15.85 -20.69
CA ILE A 256 5.21 14.98 -19.52
C ILE A 256 6.65 14.47 -19.37
N LYS A 257 7.18 14.55 -18.15
CA LYS A 257 8.47 13.96 -17.79
C LYS A 257 8.27 12.94 -16.69
N ARG A 258 8.76 11.73 -16.95
CA ARG A 258 8.73 10.61 -16.03
C ARG A 258 10.12 10.04 -15.84
N SER A 259 10.38 9.49 -14.66
CA SER A 259 11.63 8.80 -14.37
C SER A 259 11.36 7.38 -13.89
N PHE A 260 12.21 6.45 -14.31
CA PHE A 260 12.22 5.04 -13.90
C PHE A 260 13.62 4.72 -13.37
N SER A 261 13.69 4.10 -12.20
CA SER A 261 14.92 3.57 -11.63
C SER A 261 15.05 2.09 -11.98
N VAL A 262 16.12 1.71 -12.67
CA VAL A 262 16.40 0.31 -12.98
C VAL A 262 17.63 -0.12 -12.20
N ILE A 263 17.47 -1.17 -11.40
CA ILE A 263 18.53 -1.80 -10.62
C ILE A 263 18.69 -3.23 -11.15
N VAL A 264 19.91 -3.59 -11.51
CA VAL A 264 20.21 -4.91 -12.07
C VAL A 264 21.10 -5.67 -11.09
N THR A 265 20.60 -6.80 -10.58
CA THR A 265 21.34 -7.67 -9.66
C THR A 265 22.14 -8.72 -10.43
N ALA A 266 23.35 -9.05 -9.97
CA ALA A 266 24.21 -10.01 -10.67
C ALA A 266 23.59 -11.42 -10.61
N SER A 267 23.66 -12.16 -11.73
CA SER A 267 23.27 -13.57 -11.74
C SER A 267 24.32 -14.40 -10.98
N GLY A 268 24.05 -14.69 -9.71
CA GLY A 268 24.86 -15.63 -8.93
C GLY A 268 24.87 -17.04 -9.55
N LEU A 269 25.99 -17.76 -9.39
CA LEU A 269 26.10 -19.18 -9.76
C LEU A 269 25.02 -19.97 -9.00
N SER A 270 24.38 -20.95 -9.65
CA SER A 270 23.37 -21.76 -8.95
C SER A 270 24.01 -22.54 -7.80
N ALA A 271 23.28 -22.74 -6.69
CA ALA A 271 23.77 -23.49 -5.53
C ALA A 271 24.34 -24.88 -5.90
N GLY A 272 23.82 -25.50 -6.95
CA GLY A 272 24.32 -26.77 -7.49
C GLY A 272 25.67 -26.67 -8.21
N GLU A 273 25.94 -25.57 -8.91
CA GLU A 273 27.23 -25.30 -9.58
C GLU A 273 28.30 -24.91 -8.56
N ILE A 274 27.96 -24.10 -7.56
CA ILE A 274 28.86 -23.75 -6.45
C ILE A 274 29.25 -25.03 -5.68
N ALA A 275 28.27 -25.86 -5.30
CA ALA A 275 28.53 -27.15 -4.64
C ALA A 275 29.42 -28.08 -5.49
N GLY A 276 29.25 -28.07 -6.82
CA GLY A 276 30.08 -28.83 -7.75
C GLY A 276 31.53 -28.34 -7.81
N ILE A 277 31.74 -27.03 -7.85
CA ILE A 277 33.07 -26.40 -7.86
C ILE A 277 33.78 -26.67 -6.51
N CYS A 278 33.10 -26.50 -5.38
CA CYS A 278 33.63 -26.79 -4.05
C CYS A 278 34.01 -28.27 -3.89
N ALA A 279 33.17 -29.20 -4.37
CA ALA A 279 33.48 -30.63 -4.33
C ALA A 279 34.72 -30.99 -5.17
N ALA A 280 34.90 -30.36 -6.33
CA ALA A 280 36.07 -30.57 -7.18
C ALA A 280 37.37 -30.06 -6.53
N ILE A 281 37.32 -28.89 -5.89
CA ILE A 281 38.46 -28.30 -5.17
C ILE A 281 38.87 -29.18 -3.98
N LEU A 282 37.91 -29.64 -3.18
CA LEU A 282 38.17 -30.54 -2.04
C LEU A 282 38.86 -31.84 -2.46
N LEU A 283 38.47 -32.42 -3.60
CA LEU A 283 39.11 -33.63 -4.13
C LEU A 283 40.55 -33.39 -4.58
N LEU A 284 40.86 -32.23 -5.18
CA LEU A 284 42.22 -31.87 -5.60
C LEU A 284 43.14 -31.64 -4.40
N ILE A 285 42.64 -31.03 -3.33
CA ILE A 285 43.37 -30.83 -2.08
C ILE A 285 43.67 -32.18 -1.43
N ALA A 286 42.66 -33.06 -1.30
CA ALA A 286 42.83 -34.39 -0.72
C ALA A 286 43.88 -35.24 -1.48
N ALA A 287 43.87 -35.17 -2.81
CA ALA A 287 44.86 -35.86 -3.65
C ALA A 287 46.29 -35.31 -3.44
N SER A 288 46.43 -33.99 -3.32
CA SER A 288 47.72 -33.32 -3.09
C SER A 288 48.31 -33.67 -1.72
N VAL A 289 47.50 -33.68 -0.67
CA VAL A 289 47.91 -34.08 0.70
C VAL A 289 48.32 -35.55 0.73
N CYS A 290 47.56 -36.44 0.09
CA CYS A 290 47.92 -37.85 -0.04
C CYS A 290 49.26 -38.01 -0.78
N GLY A 291 49.46 -37.30 -1.89
CA GLY A 291 50.71 -37.30 -2.65
C GLY A 291 51.91 -36.87 -1.81
N TYR A 292 51.76 -35.78 -1.04
CA TYR A 292 52.81 -35.29 -0.13
C TYR A 292 53.16 -36.30 0.97
N TYR A 293 52.16 -36.94 1.59
CA TYR A 293 52.39 -37.95 2.62
C TYR A 293 53.14 -39.16 2.07
N PHE A 294 52.76 -39.63 0.88
CA PHE A 294 53.48 -40.71 0.18
C PHE A 294 54.91 -40.32 -0.20
N TYR A 295 55.12 -39.08 -0.64
CA TYR A 295 56.45 -38.56 -0.95
C TYR A 295 57.36 -38.52 0.28
N LYS A 296 56.89 -37.92 1.40
CA LYS A 296 57.64 -37.83 2.66
C LYS A 296 57.91 -39.22 3.26
N HIS A 297 56.97 -40.15 3.15
CA HIS A 297 57.15 -41.54 3.59
C HIS A 297 58.17 -42.30 2.72
N ARG A 298 58.31 -41.96 1.43
CA ARG A 298 59.35 -42.55 0.56
C ARG A 298 60.74 -41.98 0.84
N VAL A 299 60.86 -40.70 1.17
CA VAL A 299 62.14 -40.07 1.52
C VAL A 299 62.70 -40.65 2.83
N LYS A 300 61.85 -40.85 3.85
CA LYS A 300 62.27 -41.49 5.12
C LYS A 300 62.78 -42.93 5.00
N ARG A 301 62.50 -43.66 3.90
CA ARG A 301 63.06 -45.00 3.67
C ARG A 301 64.47 -44.98 3.06
N LYS A 302 65.00 -43.82 2.63
CA LYS A 302 66.34 -43.73 2.03
C LYS A 302 67.45 -43.38 3.03
N ASP A 303 67.12 -42.79 4.19
CA ASP A 303 68.15 -42.36 5.17
C ASP A 303 68.57 -43.43 6.20
N THR A 304 67.87 -44.57 6.29
CA THR A 304 68.22 -45.65 7.25
C THR A 304 69.23 -46.67 6.72
N ARG A 305 69.94 -46.40 5.59
CA ARG A 305 70.93 -47.34 5.04
C ARG A 305 72.38 -46.84 4.99
N THR A 306 72.68 -45.63 5.46
CA THR A 306 74.05 -45.08 5.30
C THR A 306 74.54 -44.31 6.52
N GLN A 307 74.64 -44.95 7.68
CA GLN A 307 75.57 -44.51 8.75
C GLN A 307 76.15 -45.72 9.48
N HIS A 308 77.22 -46.27 8.91
CA HIS A 308 78.28 -46.93 9.66
C HIS A 308 79.59 -46.46 9.04
N ASN A 309 80.14 -45.37 9.55
CA ASN A 309 81.57 -45.19 9.80
C ASN A 309 81.90 -43.73 10.18
N ASP A 310 82.65 -43.67 11.26
CA ASP A 310 83.64 -42.68 11.66
C ASP A 310 83.23 -41.40 12.38
N GLN A 311 84.03 -41.21 13.42
CA GLN A 311 83.91 -40.38 14.60
C GLN A 311 84.89 -39.20 14.47
N ALA A 312 84.57 -38.13 15.21
CA ALA A 312 85.48 -37.18 15.87
C ALA A 312 85.37 -35.70 15.46
N ASN A 313 85.03 -34.92 16.49
CA ASN A 313 85.64 -33.65 16.91
C ASN A 313 85.38 -32.37 16.11
N ASP A 314 84.46 -31.58 16.67
CA ASP A 314 84.74 -30.38 17.49
C ASP A 314 84.23 -29.01 16.96
N VAL A 315 83.78 -28.24 17.94
CA VAL A 315 83.54 -26.78 18.01
C VAL A 315 82.42 -26.14 17.17
N ASN A 316 81.33 -25.86 17.90
CA ASN A 316 80.57 -24.59 17.97
C ASN A 316 79.87 -24.07 16.70
N GLY A 317 78.54 -24.00 16.76
CA GLY A 317 77.74 -23.29 15.76
C GLY A 317 76.27 -23.22 16.13
N GLY A 318 75.85 -22.05 16.63
CA GLY A 318 74.61 -21.38 16.24
C GLY A 318 73.28 -22.03 16.61
N GLN A 319 72.55 -21.35 17.50
CA GLN A 319 71.08 -21.38 17.49
C GLN A 319 70.54 -21.05 16.09
N SER A 320 69.85 -22.02 15.48
CA SER A 320 68.74 -21.83 14.54
C SER A 320 67.91 -23.12 14.62
N GLY A 321 66.60 -23.16 14.67
CA GLY A 321 65.53 -22.18 14.68
C GLY A 321 64.23 -22.99 14.63
N ILE A 322 63.19 -22.52 15.29
CA ILE A 322 61.86 -22.58 14.68
C ILE A 322 61.44 -21.11 14.69
N PRO A 323 61.28 -20.45 13.54
CA PRO A 323 60.76 -19.10 13.54
C PRO A 323 59.31 -19.20 14.03
N LEU A 324 59.10 -18.73 15.25
CA LEU A 324 57.82 -18.15 15.64
C LEU A 324 57.68 -16.92 14.75
N MET A 325 56.98 -17.09 13.64
CA MET A 325 56.72 -16.00 12.71
C MET A 325 55.60 -15.16 13.34
N ASP A 326 56.00 -14.28 14.24
CA ASP A 326 55.25 -13.07 14.56
C ASP A 326 55.29 -12.21 13.28
N VAL A 327 54.30 -12.38 12.40
CA VAL A 327 54.19 -11.56 11.20
C VAL A 327 53.49 -10.27 11.59
N ALA A 328 54.30 -9.32 12.02
CA ALA A 328 53.99 -7.92 11.80
C ALA A 328 53.89 -7.67 10.29
N HIS A 329 52.78 -7.07 9.88
CA HIS A 329 52.60 -6.31 8.64
C HIS A 329 53.26 -6.89 7.39
N ASP A 330 52.51 -7.70 6.64
CA ASP A 330 52.66 -7.68 5.19
C ASP A 330 51.27 -7.54 4.58
N SER A 331 50.98 -6.37 4.02
CA SER A 331 49.78 -6.11 3.23
C SER A 331 49.84 -6.98 1.98
N SER A 332 49.49 -8.26 2.13
CA SER A 332 49.54 -9.29 1.11
C SER A 332 48.38 -9.09 0.13
N SER A 333 48.71 -8.68 -1.10
CA SER A 333 47.73 -8.30 -2.10
C SER A 333 47.38 -9.41 -3.11
N ASN A 334 47.47 -10.69 -2.68
CA ASN A 334 46.91 -11.90 -3.30
C ASN A 334 47.44 -13.14 -2.53
N HIS A 335 46.61 -13.83 -1.74
CA HIS A 335 47.00 -15.12 -1.13
C HIS A 335 45.86 -16.14 -1.05
N THR A 336 46.19 -17.38 -0.71
CA THR A 336 45.24 -18.49 -0.58
C THR A 336 45.80 -19.42 0.50
N ASP A 337 45.18 -19.42 1.67
CA ASP A 337 45.63 -20.18 2.82
C ASP A 337 44.63 -21.28 3.21
N VAL A 338 45.17 -22.40 3.70
CA VAL A 338 44.33 -23.51 4.16
C VAL A 338 43.74 -23.21 5.54
N LEU A 339 44.39 -22.36 6.33
CA LEU A 339 44.02 -22.09 7.71
C LEU A 339 44.55 -20.72 8.14
N VAL A 340 43.64 -19.78 8.40
CA VAL A 340 43.93 -18.47 8.99
C VAL A 340 43.35 -18.44 10.39
N THR A 341 44.20 -18.24 11.39
CA THR A 341 43.77 -18.31 12.79
C THR A 341 44.50 -17.31 13.67
N ASN A 342 43.77 -16.68 14.60
CA ASN A 342 44.33 -15.76 15.61
C ASN A 342 45.07 -14.57 14.99
N THR A 343 44.51 -14.00 13.92
CA THR A 343 45.00 -12.77 13.29
C THR A 343 44.40 -11.55 13.99
N THR A 344 45.15 -10.45 13.99
CA THR A 344 44.71 -9.19 14.59
C THR A 344 45.29 -7.99 13.85
N ASN A 345 44.46 -7.01 13.52
CA ASN A 345 44.84 -5.82 12.74
C ASN A 345 45.50 -6.20 11.40
N ASP A 346 45.04 -7.28 10.78
CA ASP A 346 45.48 -7.68 9.46
C ASP A 346 44.66 -6.97 8.38
N SER A 347 45.27 -6.78 7.21
CA SER A 347 44.61 -6.14 6.07
C SER A 347 44.99 -6.84 4.79
N SER A 348 44.00 -7.48 4.17
CA SER A 348 44.16 -8.25 2.94
C SER A 348 43.27 -7.68 1.84
N SER A 349 43.80 -7.54 0.62
CA SER A 349 42.98 -7.06 -0.48
C SER A 349 42.17 -8.19 -1.10
N THR A 350 42.82 -9.31 -1.37
CA THR A 350 42.34 -10.39 -2.23
C THR A 350 42.82 -11.73 -1.70
N HIS A 351 41.91 -12.58 -1.23
CA HIS A 351 42.27 -13.91 -0.73
C HIS A 351 41.13 -14.94 -0.85
N THR A 352 41.44 -16.19 -0.55
CA THR A 352 40.49 -17.32 -0.58
C THR A 352 40.99 -18.35 0.42
N ASP A 353 40.30 -18.51 1.53
CA ASP A 353 40.76 -19.35 2.62
C ASP A 353 39.77 -20.47 2.94
N ALA A 354 40.31 -21.64 3.31
CA ALA A 354 39.46 -22.78 3.64
C ALA A 354 38.86 -22.69 5.05
N LEU A 355 39.49 -21.95 5.96
CA LEU A 355 39.03 -21.76 7.33
C LEU A 355 39.65 -20.50 7.93
N VAL A 356 38.80 -19.55 8.31
CA VAL A 356 39.18 -18.32 9.03
C VAL A 356 38.56 -18.39 10.42
N THR A 357 39.38 -18.31 11.47
CA THR A 357 38.86 -18.34 12.85
C THR A 357 39.59 -17.44 13.82
N ASN A 358 38.87 -16.90 14.81
CA ASN A 358 39.44 -16.08 15.88
C ASN A 358 40.20 -14.86 15.34
N THR A 359 39.57 -14.08 14.47
CA THR A 359 40.13 -12.87 13.88
C THR A 359 39.63 -11.64 14.63
N THR A 360 40.40 -10.55 14.67
CA THR A 360 39.98 -9.33 15.39
C THR A 360 40.56 -8.04 14.84
N ASN A 361 39.69 -7.08 14.53
CA ASN A 361 40.02 -5.82 13.85
C ASN A 361 40.71 -6.04 12.50
N ASP A 362 40.37 -7.11 11.81
CA ASP A 362 40.91 -7.43 10.50
C ASP A 362 40.07 -6.76 9.40
N SER A 363 40.67 -6.53 8.24
CA SER A 363 40.00 -5.88 7.11
C SER A 363 40.28 -6.59 5.80
N SER A 364 39.22 -6.88 5.04
CA SER A 364 39.29 -7.63 3.78
C SER A 364 38.45 -6.99 2.66
N SER A 365 39.02 -6.88 1.44
CA SER A 365 38.38 -6.09 0.35
C SER A 365 37.77 -6.88 -0.83
N THR A 366 38.13 -8.16 -1.00
CA THR A 366 37.51 -9.13 -1.92
C THR A 366 37.97 -10.53 -1.53
N HIS A 367 37.09 -11.41 -1.04
CA HIS A 367 37.50 -12.76 -0.64
C HIS A 367 36.39 -13.80 -0.78
N THR A 368 36.72 -15.06 -0.54
CA THR A 368 35.78 -16.18 -0.63
C THR A 368 36.25 -17.26 0.31
N ASP A 369 35.58 -17.43 1.44
CA ASP A 369 36.02 -18.36 2.46
C ASP A 369 35.01 -19.50 2.67
N ALA A 370 35.53 -20.70 2.92
CA ALA A 370 34.64 -21.83 3.13
C ALA A 370 34.00 -21.85 4.52
N LEU A 371 34.64 -21.22 5.52
CA LEU A 371 34.14 -21.16 6.89
C LEU A 371 34.78 -20.02 7.66
N VAL A 372 33.95 -19.12 8.18
CA VAL A 372 34.37 -17.97 8.99
C VAL A 372 33.77 -18.11 10.39
N LYS A 373 34.61 -18.08 11.44
CA LYS A 373 34.13 -18.22 12.83
C LYS A 373 34.82 -17.33 13.85
N ASN A 374 34.06 -16.91 14.85
CA ASN A 374 34.59 -16.20 16.02
C ASN A 374 35.38 -14.96 15.58
N THR A 375 34.76 -14.15 14.73
CA THR A 375 35.31 -12.90 14.21
C THR A 375 34.81 -11.75 15.09
N SER A 376 35.58 -10.67 15.20
CA SER A 376 35.19 -9.55 16.07
C SER A 376 35.78 -8.21 15.64
N ASN A 377 34.93 -7.20 15.49
CA ASN A 377 35.28 -5.88 14.94
C ASN A 377 35.95 -5.97 13.55
N ASP A 378 35.65 -7.01 12.78
CA ASP A 378 36.23 -7.21 11.46
C ASP A 378 35.42 -6.43 10.42
N SER A 379 36.07 -6.08 9.31
CA SER A 379 35.46 -5.31 8.22
C SER A 379 35.71 -5.98 6.89
N ALA A 380 34.63 -6.36 6.21
CA ALA A 380 34.68 -7.14 4.98
C ALA A 380 33.88 -6.46 3.86
N SER A 381 34.39 -6.51 2.62
CA SER A 381 33.65 -6.07 1.45
C SER A 381 33.82 -7.04 0.28
N ASN A 382 32.76 -7.23 -0.51
CA ASN A 382 32.79 -8.04 -1.73
C ASN A 382 33.25 -9.48 -1.46
N HIS A 383 32.53 -10.19 -0.58
CA HIS A 383 32.89 -11.55 -0.20
C HIS A 383 31.74 -12.55 -0.36
N THR A 384 32.06 -13.82 -0.23
CA THR A 384 31.11 -14.92 -0.45
C THR A 384 31.58 -16.09 0.40
N ASP A 385 30.91 -16.29 1.52
CA ASP A 385 31.30 -17.32 2.46
C ASP A 385 30.27 -18.44 2.52
N ALA A 386 30.74 -19.68 2.63
CA ALA A 386 29.80 -20.80 2.72
C ALA A 386 29.12 -20.89 4.09
N LEU A 387 29.73 -20.34 5.14
CA LEU A 387 29.17 -20.31 6.49
C LEU A 387 29.90 -19.29 7.36
N GLY A 388 29.19 -18.26 7.82
CA GLY A 388 29.61 -17.32 8.85
C GLY A 388 28.96 -17.66 10.20
N THR A 389 29.74 -17.80 11.28
CA THR A 389 29.18 -18.06 12.62
C THR A 389 29.92 -17.35 13.75
N ASN A 390 29.20 -16.90 14.79
CA ASN A 390 29.79 -16.25 15.95
C ASN A 390 30.61 -15.00 15.55
N THR A 391 30.01 -14.13 14.77
CA THR A 391 30.56 -12.80 14.41
C THR A 391 30.07 -11.79 15.45
N THR A 392 30.82 -10.73 15.71
CA THR A 392 30.42 -9.72 16.70
C THR A 392 31.02 -8.35 16.41
N ASN A 393 30.17 -7.31 16.33
CA ASN A 393 30.52 -5.96 15.91
C ASN A 393 31.21 -5.92 14.53
N ASP A 394 30.95 -6.90 13.68
CA ASP A 394 31.54 -6.97 12.36
C ASP A 394 30.76 -6.09 11.39
N SER A 395 31.45 -5.61 10.36
CA SER A 395 30.87 -4.76 9.32
C SER A 395 31.11 -5.34 7.95
N SER A 396 30.04 -5.74 7.27
CA SER A 396 30.09 -6.35 5.94
C SER A 396 29.41 -5.49 4.88
N SER A 397 29.89 -5.58 3.64
CA SER A 397 29.22 -4.98 2.50
C SER A 397 29.34 -5.84 1.24
N ASN A 398 28.27 -5.89 0.45
CA ASN A 398 28.22 -6.63 -0.82
C ASN A 398 28.68 -8.09 -0.65
N HIS A 399 27.98 -8.84 0.22
CA HIS A 399 28.32 -10.22 0.50
C HIS A 399 27.17 -11.16 0.20
N ALA A 400 27.47 -12.44 0.06
CA ALA A 400 26.50 -13.45 -0.31
C ALA A 400 26.87 -14.77 0.34
N ASP A 401 26.25 -15.04 1.48
CA ASP A 401 26.60 -16.17 2.32
C ASP A 401 25.53 -17.25 2.27
N ALA A 402 25.96 -18.52 2.29
CA ALA A 402 24.99 -19.60 2.27
C ALA A 402 24.28 -19.78 3.63
N LEU A 403 24.90 -19.33 4.72
CA LEU A 403 24.34 -19.41 6.06
C LEU A 403 25.08 -18.44 6.99
N GLU A 404 24.33 -17.53 7.59
CA GLU A 404 24.81 -16.62 8.61
C GLU A 404 24.11 -16.94 9.94
N THR A 405 24.88 -17.21 11.00
CA THR A 405 24.27 -17.56 12.30
C THR A 405 25.02 -17.06 13.52
N THR A 406 24.27 -16.75 14.57
CA THR A 406 24.86 -16.36 15.86
C THR A 406 25.74 -15.12 15.72
N THR A 407 25.21 -14.11 15.07
CA THR A 407 25.81 -12.80 14.84
C THR A 407 25.31 -11.83 15.92
N THR A 408 26.08 -10.79 16.26
CA THR A 408 25.69 -9.88 17.34
C THR A 408 26.27 -8.48 17.17
N ASN A 409 25.40 -7.47 17.13
CA ASN A 409 25.71 -6.08 16.81
C ASN A 409 26.44 -5.92 15.47
N ASP A 410 26.19 -6.81 14.54
CA ASP A 410 26.80 -6.78 13.22
C ASP A 410 26.04 -5.81 12.31
N SER A 411 26.75 -5.25 11.34
CA SER A 411 26.20 -4.28 10.41
C SER A 411 26.51 -4.67 8.98
N SER A 412 25.47 -4.88 8.19
CA SER A 412 25.59 -5.34 6.82
C SER A 412 24.86 -4.43 5.83
N SER A 413 25.46 -4.29 4.66
CA SER A 413 24.87 -3.55 3.53
C SER A 413 24.96 -4.37 2.26
N ASN A 414 23.83 -4.56 1.58
CA ASN A 414 23.74 -5.44 0.43
C ASN A 414 24.19 -6.92 0.68
N PRO A 415 23.78 -7.59 1.78
CA PRO A 415 23.80 -9.05 1.88
C PRO A 415 22.90 -9.74 0.86
N THR A 416 23.16 -11.01 0.62
CA THR A 416 22.22 -11.90 -0.06
C THR A 416 22.40 -13.29 0.51
N ASP A 417 21.65 -13.61 1.57
CA ASP A 417 21.91 -14.81 2.35
C ASP A 417 20.78 -15.83 2.22
N ALA A 418 21.15 -17.11 2.16
CA ALA A 418 20.13 -18.15 2.04
C ALA A 418 19.40 -18.42 3.37
N LEU A 419 20.03 -18.11 4.49
CA LEU A 419 19.45 -18.27 5.83
C LEU A 419 20.19 -17.38 6.83
N VAL A 420 19.45 -16.49 7.47
CA VAL A 420 19.89 -15.65 8.59
C VAL A 420 19.20 -16.12 9.85
N LYS A 421 19.98 -16.47 10.89
CA LYS A 421 19.40 -17.08 12.09
C LYS A 421 20.15 -16.80 13.38
N ASN A 422 19.37 -16.57 14.45
CA ASN A 422 19.89 -16.31 15.79
C ASN A 422 20.82 -15.09 15.82
N THR A 423 20.44 -14.05 15.10
CA THR A 423 21.10 -12.74 15.02
C THR A 423 20.59 -11.86 16.16
N THR A 424 21.32 -10.85 16.62
CA THR A 424 20.85 -10.01 17.75
C THR A 424 21.46 -8.62 17.75
N ASN A 425 20.61 -7.60 17.79
CA ASN A 425 20.97 -6.19 17.62
C ASN A 425 21.69 -5.91 16.29
N ASP A 426 21.43 -6.73 15.28
CA ASP A 426 22.07 -6.60 13.99
C ASP A 426 21.34 -5.57 13.14
N SER A 427 22.05 -4.98 12.19
CA SER A 427 21.51 -3.96 11.30
C SER A 427 21.83 -4.30 9.86
N SER A 428 20.81 -4.57 9.06
CA SER A 428 20.94 -4.91 7.65
C SER A 428 20.20 -3.92 6.76
N SER A 429 20.76 -3.64 5.59
CA SER A 429 20.15 -2.74 4.60
C SER A 429 20.37 -3.23 3.18
N ASP A 430 19.39 -2.98 2.32
CA ASP A 430 19.44 -3.31 0.88
C ASP A 430 19.70 -4.82 0.63
N HIS A 431 19.05 -5.71 1.39
CA HIS A 431 19.31 -7.16 1.38
C HIS A 431 18.18 -7.99 0.78
N THR A 432 18.39 -9.29 0.63
CA THR A 432 17.36 -10.24 0.22
C THR A 432 17.69 -11.62 0.77
N ASP A 433 16.89 -12.08 1.72
CA ASP A 433 17.12 -13.35 2.38
C ASP A 433 15.98 -14.35 2.15
N ALA A 434 16.32 -15.62 2.03
CA ALA A 434 15.31 -16.66 1.80
C ALA A 434 14.59 -17.09 3.09
N LEU A 435 15.23 -16.93 4.25
CA LEU A 435 14.63 -17.21 5.56
C LEU A 435 15.36 -16.43 6.64
N VAL A 436 14.60 -15.62 7.38
CA VAL A 436 15.05 -14.89 8.57
C VAL A 436 14.33 -15.46 9.78
N THR A 437 15.07 -15.88 10.81
CA THR A 437 14.42 -16.44 12.00
C THR A 437 15.19 -16.29 13.30
N ASN A 438 14.46 -16.15 14.40
CA ASN A 438 15.00 -15.98 15.75
C ASN A 438 15.90 -14.75 15.85
N THR A 439 15.39 -13.61 15.42
CA THR A 439 16.09 -12.33 15.38
C THR A 439 15.49 -11.42 16.45
N PRO A 440 16.18 -11.18 17.57
CA PRO A 440 15.74 -10.16 18.53
C PRO A 440 16.51 -8.84 18.42
N ASN A 441 15.74 -7.74 18.49
CA ASN A 441 16.19 -6.36 18.45
C ASN A 441 16.94 -5.99 17.15
N ASP A 442 16.68 -6.69 16.06
CA ASP A 442 17.34 -6.45 14.79
C ASP A 442 16.67 -5.30 14.04
N SER A 443 17.40 -4.69 13.12
CA SER A 443 16.91 -3.58 12.31
C SER A 443 17.19 -3.83 10.83
N SER A 444 16.15 -3.85 10.02
CA SER A 444 16.23 -4.14 8.59
C SER A 444 15.61 -3.01 7.76
N SER A 445 16.17 -2.74 6.59
CA SER A 445 15.59 -1.77 5.66
C SER A 445 15.84 -2.12 4.19
N ASN A 446 14.87 -1.80 3.33
CA ASN A 446 14.93 -1.98 1.88
C ASN A 446 15.20 -3.45 1.48
N HIS A 447 14.24 -4.36 1.74
CA HIS A 447 14.41 -5.81 1.60
C HIS A 447 13.14 -6.48 1.01
N PRO A 448 13.21 -7.72 0.47
CA PRO A 448 12.02 -8.51 0.12
C PRO A 448 12.19 -9.98 0.53
N ASP A 449 12.02 -10.30 1.81
CA ASP A 449 12.34 -11.60 2.35
C ASP A 449 11.24 -12.63 2.08
N ALA A 450 11.65 -13.88 1.84
CA ALA A 450 10.67 -14.91 1.51
C ALA A 450 9.92 -15.45 2.74
N LEU A 451 10.54 -15.44 3.92
CA LEU A 451 9.92 -15.89 5.16
C LEU A 451 10.62 -15.27 6.37
N VAL A 452 9.86 -14.54 7.18
CA VAL A 452 10.31 -13.95 8.44
C VAL A 452 9.53 -14.59 9.58
N THR A 453 10.24 -15.15 10.57
CA THR A 453 9.56 -15.81 11.69
C THR A 453 10.30 -15.85 13.02
N ASN A 454 9.55 -15.73 14.13
CA ASN A 454 10.07 -15.70 15.50
C ASN A 454 11.00 -14.52 15.72
N THR A 455 10.53 -13.33 15.36
CA THR A 455 11.22 -12.05 15.53
C THR A 455 10.71 -11.36 16.80
N THR A 456 11.53 -10.52 17.44
CA THR A 456 11.10 -9.84 18.68
C THR A 456 11.81 -8.51 18.92
N ASN A 457 11.02 -7.44 19.10
CA ASN A 457 11.47 -6.05 19.17
C ASN A 457 12.26 -5.61 17.92
N ASP A 458 11.98 -6.23 16.78
CA ASP A 458 12.65 -5.92 15.53
C ASP A 458 12.03 -4.66 14.90
N SER A 459 12.81 -3.98 14.07
CA SER A 459 12.39 -2.79 13.35
C SER A 459 12.67 -2.94 11.86
N SER A 460 11.62 -2.92 11.04
CA SER A 460 11.75 -3.12 9.60
C SER A 460 11.12 -1.98 8.80
N SER A 461 11.68 -1.69 7.62
CA SER A 461 11.10 -0.66 6.73
C SER A 461 11.33 -0.93 5.25
N ASN A 462 10.36 -0.50 4.43
CA ASN A 462 10.42 -0.53 2.96
C ASN A 462 10.64 -1.96 2.41
N HIS A 463 9.62 -2.83 2.52
CA HIS A 463 9.76 -4.27 2.20
C HIS A 463 8.45 -4.95 1.82
N PRO A 464 8.42 -5.91 0.87
CA PRO A 464 7.27 -6.75 0.61
C PRO A 464 7.58 -8.24 0.84
N ASP A 465 7.29 -8.74 2.04
CA ASP A 465 7.63 -10.10 2.44
C ASP A 465 6.53 -11.11 2.05
N ALA A 466 6.92 -12.35 1.73
CA ALA A 466 5.94 -13.35 1.34
C ALA A 466 5.17 -13.97 2.52
N LEU A 467 5.78 -14.05 3.71
CA LEU A 467 5.14 -14.56 4.91
C LEU A 467 5.86 -14.05 6.17
N VAL A 468 5.10 -13.37 7.03
CA VAL A 468 5.55 -12.88 8.34
C VAL A 468 4.76 -13.59 9.43
N THR A 469 5.43 -14.24 10.38
CA THR A 469 4.73 -14.98 11.43
C THR A 469 5.46 -15.16 12.76
N ASN A 470 4.73 -15.15 13.87
CA ASN A 470 5.26 -15.24 15.24
C ASN A 470 6.18 -14.07 15.55
N THR A 471 5.72 -12.86 15.29
CA THR A 471 6.40 -11.60 15.59
C THR A 471 5.89 -11.06 16.93
N THR A 472 6.72 -10.30 17.66
CA THR A 472 6.31 -9.77 18.97
C THR A 472 7.03 -8.47 19.32
N ASN A 473 6.25 -7.42 19.60
CA ASN A 473 6.73 -6.05 19.82
C ASN A 473 7.51 -5.48 18.63
N ASP A 474 7.25 -5.97 17.43
CA ASP A 474 7.96 -5.54 16.23
C ASP A 474 7.34 -4.25 15.69
N SER A 475 8.16 -3.45 15.02
CA SER A 475 7.75 -2.18 14.42
C SER A 475 8.09 -2.17 12.94
N SER A 476 7.08 -2.10 12.08
CA SER A 476 7.27 -2.14 10.63
C SER A 476 6.67 -0.91 9.94
N SER A 477 7.27 -0.49 8.83
CA SER A 477 6.76 0.66 8.06
C SER A 477 6.92 0.49 6.56
N ASN A 478 5.96 1.01 5.80
CA ASN A 478 5.94 0.98 4.34
C ASN A 478 6.20 -0.43 3.79
N HIS A 479 5.29 -1.35 4.07
CA HIS A 479 5.45 -2.76 3.67
C HIS A 479 4.22 -3.31 2.96
N THR A 480 4.38 -4.45 2.31
CA THR A 480 3.34 -5.10 1.51
C THR A 480 3.53 -6.60 1.58
N ASP A 481 2.84 -7.23 2.53
CA ASP A 481 3.06 -8.64 2.81
C ASP A 481 1.93 -9.52 2.26
N ALA A 482 2.29 -10.70 1.75
CA ALA A 482 1.27 -11.62 1.24
C ALA A 482 0.48 -12.32 2.36
N LEU A 483 1.10 -12.52 3.53
CA LEU A 483 0.43 -13.09 4.70
C LEU A 483 1.15 -12.67 5.99
N VAL A 484 0.42 -11.99 6.87
CA VAL A 484 0.84 -11.66 8.23
C VAL A 484 0.00 -12.47 9.20
N THR A 485 0.65 -13.26 10.07
CA THR A 485 -0.09 -14.11 11.01
C THR A 485 0.60 -14.34 12.33
N THR A 486 -0.18 -14.34 13.43
CA THR A 486 0.33 -14.63 14.78
C THR A 486 1.35 -13.58 15.21
N THR A 487 0.88 -12.35 15.25
CA THR A 487 1.60 -11.14 15.65
C THR A 487 1.10 -10.71 17.03
N THR A 488 1.93 -10.05 17.84
CA THR A 488 1.53 -9.65 19.19
C THR A 488 2.25 -8.40 19.68
N ASN A 489 1.48 -7.37 20.03
CA ASN A 489 1.95 -6.02 20.39
C ASN A 489 2.77 -5.35 19.27
N ASP A 490 2.52 -5.72 18.03
CA ASP A 490 3.25 -5.17 16.89
C ASP A 490 2.65 -3.83 16.46
N SER A 491 3.46 -3.01 15.82
CA SER A 491 3.06 -1.69 15.34
C SER A 491 3.45 -1.51 13.88
N SER A 492 2.47 -1.18 13.03
CA SER A 492 2.66 -1.00 11.60
C SER A 492 2.15 0.37 11.12
N SER A 493 2.89 0.98 10.19
CA SER A 493 2.48 2.22 9.52
C SER A 493 2.63 2.10 8.01
N ASN A 494 1.58 2.41 7.26
CA ASN A 494 1.49 2.17 5.82
C ASN A 494 1.73 0.70 5.38
N PRO A 495 1.16 -0.34 6.03
CA PRO A 495 1.11 -1.67 5.45
C PRO A 495 0.09 -1.76 4.30
N THR A 496 0.27 -2.75 3.44
CA THR A 496 -0.70 -3.12 2.41
C THR A 496 -0.68 -4.65 2.27
N ASP A 497 -1.47 -5.33 3.09
CA ASP A 497 -1.33 -6.77 3.22
C ASP A 497 -2.46 -7.53 2.55
N ALA A 498 -2.13 -8.66 1.91
CA ALA A 498 -3.15 -9.47 1.26
C ALA A 498 -3.99 -10.26 2.29
N LEU A 499 -3.43 -10.60 3.44
CA LEU A 499 -4.14 -11.31 4.51
C LEU A 499 -3.48 -11.07 5.87
N VAL A 500 -4.24 -10.50 6.80
CA VAL A 500 -3.84 -10.32 8.20
C VAL A 500 -4.69 -11.21 9.10
N LYS A 501 -4.03 -12.00 9.96
CA LYS A 501 -4.73 -12.99 10.78
C LYS A 501 -4.13 -13.29 12.15
N ASN A 502 -4.99 -13.55 13.13
CA ASN A 502 -4.57 -13.99 14.48
C ASN A 502 -3.61 -12.97 15.12
N THR A 503 -4.00 -11.70 15.11
CA THR A 503 -3.25 -10.57 15.66
C THR A 503 -3.75 -10.27 17.08
N THR A 504 -2.92 -9.71 17.94
CA THR A 504 -3.32 -9.41 19.33
C THR A 504 -2.56 -8.23 19.92
N ASN A 505 -3.30 -7.22 20.39
CA ASN A 505 -2.79 -5.94 20.88
C ASN A 505 -1.96 -5.18 19.83
N ASP A 506 -2.21 -5.42 18.56
CA ASP A 506 -1.45 -4.79 17.49
C ASP A 506 -2.01 -3.40 17.17
N SER A 507 -1.19 -2.55 16.58
CA SER A 507 -1.58 -1.20 16.18
C SER A 507 -1.18 -0.92 14.74
N SER A 508 -2.13 -0.51 13.91
CA SER A 508 -1.90 -0.22 12.49
C SER A 508 -2.46 1.15 12.09
N SER A 509 -1.75 1.88 11.24
CA SER A 509 -2.23 3.15 10.67
C SER A 509 -1.96 3.25 9.18
N ASP A 510 -2.81 4.02 8.49
CA ASP A 510 -2.65 4.36 7.07
C ASP A 510 -2.58 3.12 6.14
N HIS A 511 -3.46 2.13 6.35
CA HIS A 511 -3.34 0.81 5.72
C HIS A 511 -4.50 0.40 4.81
N THR A 512 -4.29 -0.66 4.05
CA THR A 512 -5.29 -1.24 3.16
C THR A 512 -5.07 -2.75 3.06
N ASP A 513 -5.95 -3.54 3.66
CA ASP A 513 -5.81 -4.98 3.67
C ASP A 513 -6.93 -5.69 2.90
N ALA A 514 -6.55 -6.72 2.16
CA ALA A 514 -7.53 -7.47 1.35
C ALA A 514 -8.40 -8.42 2.19
N LEU A 515 -7.97 -8.79 3.40
CA LEU A 515 -8.75 -9.55 4.37
C LEU A 515 -8.12 -9.51 5.77
N VAL A 516 -8.90 -9.08 6.75
CA VAL A 516 -8.53 -9.07 8.18
C VAL A 516 -9.41 -10.05 8.94
N THR A 517 -8.79 -10.94 9.73
CA THR A 517 -9.57 -11.89 10.54
C THR A 517 -8.94 -12.34 11.84
N ASN A 518 -9.76 -12.61 12.85
CA ASN A 518 -9.32 -13.11 14.16
C ASN A 518 -8.35 -12.14 14.84
N THR A 519 -8.78 -10.90 15.03
CA THR A 519 -8.03 -9.83 15.69
C THR A 519 -8.54 -9.67 17.13
N THR A 520 -7.70 -9.22 18.06
CA THR A 520 -8.12 -9.05 19.47
C THR A 520 -7.34 -7.96 20.18
N ASN A 521 -8.04 -6.97 20.74
CA ASN A 521 -7.48 -5.76 21.36
C ASN A 521 -6.66 -4.90 20.39
N ASP A 522 -6.91 -5.01 19.09
CA ASP A 522 -6.13 -4.31 18.10
C ASP A 522 -6.65 -2.87 17.92
N SER A 523 -5.78 -1.97 17.49
CA SER A 523 -6.10 -0.57 17.25
C SER A 523 -5.73 -0.16 15.84
N SER A 524 -6.70 0.34 15.07
CA SER A 524 -6.51 0.72 13.67
C SER A 524 -6.97 2.16 13.39
N SER A 525 -6.22 2.88 12.54
CA SER A 525 -6.66 4.20 12.04
C SER A 525 -6.37 4.40 10.57
N ASP A 526 -7.15 5.27 9.93
CA ASP A 526 -6.91 5.73 8.56
C ASP A 526 -6.78 4.58 7.55
N HIS A 527 -7.77 3.69 7.49
CA HIS A 527 -7.68 2.44 6.70
C HIS A 527 -8.87 2.14 5.81
N THR A 528 -8.69 1.19 4.90
CA THR A 528 -9.75 0.70 4.02
C THR A 528 -9.56 -0.78 3.78
N ASP A 529 -10.41 -1.61 4.37
CA ASP A 529 -10.29 -3.06 4.25
C ASP A 529 -11.44 -3.67 3.45
N ALA A 530 -11.15 -4.76 2.76
CA ALA A 530 -12.19 -5.44 1.97
C ALA A 530 -13.15 -6.22 2.89
N PRO A 531 -12.77 -7.34 3.53
CA PRO A 531 -13.54 -7.85 4.67
C PRO A 531 -12.78 -7.83 6.00
N VAL A 532 -13.46 -7.43 7.06
CA VAL A 532 -13.03 -7.53 8.46
C VAL A 532 -13.95 -8.51 9.20
N THR A 533 -13.38 -9.58 9.77
CA THR A 533 -14.20 -10.65 10.39
C THR A 533 -13.62 -11.27 11.66
N ASN A 534 -14.49 -11.57 12.64
CA ASN A 534 -14.12 -12.20 13.91
C ASN A 534 -13.14 -11.33 14.72
N THR A 535 -13.55 -10.11 15.03
CA THR A 535 -12.79 -9.13 15.80
C THR A 535 -13.32 -9.07 17.24
N THR A 536 -12.49 -8.74 18.22
CA THR A 536 -12.93 -8.65 19.62
C THR A 536 -12.13 -7.65 20.43
N ASN A 537 -12.84 -6.70 21.05
CA ASN A 537 -12.26 -5.62 21.85
C ASN A 537 -11.33 -4.70 21.03
N ASP A 538 -11.57 -4.60 19.73
CA ASP A 538 -10.77 -3.80 18.81
C ASP A 538 -11.27 -2.35 18.76
N SER A 539 -10.38 -1.43 18.40
CA SER A 539 -10.68 -0.01 18.30
C SER A 539 -10.26 0.56 16.95
N SER A 540 -11.20 1.11 16.19
CA SER A 540 -10.95 1.61 14.84
C SER A 540 -11.41 3.06 14.65
N SER A 541 -10.68 3.84 13.84
CA SER A 541 -11.06 5.22 13.50
C SER A 541 -10.72 5.59 12.07
N TYR A 542 -11.49 6.51 11.47
CA TYR A 542 -11.22 7.03 10.12
C TYR A 542 -11.08 5.91 9.07
N HIS A 543 -12.10 5.07 8.91
CA HIS A 543 -12.00 3.89 8.03
C HIS A 543 -13.22 3.64 7.14
N THR A 544 -13.06 2.70 6.21
CA THR A 544 -14.12 2.29 5.29
C THR A 544 -13.97 0.82 4.95
N ASP A 545 -14.88 -0.02 5.44
CA ASP A 545 -14.79 -1.46 5.22
C ASP A 545 -15.87 -1.98 4.28
N ALA A 546 -15.50 -2.86 3.34
CA ALA A 546 -16.46 -3.42 2.40
C ALA A 546 -17.36 -4.52 3.02
N LEU A 547 -17.00 -5.06 4.19
CA LEU A 547 -17.82 -5.97 5.01
C LEU A 547 -17.25 -6.10 6.43
N VAL A 548 -18.06 -5.81 7.44
CA VAL A 548 -17.74 -6.06 8.85
C VAL A 548 -18.64 -7.18 9.40
N LYS A 549 -18.04 -8.21 10.02
CA LYS A 549 -18.83 -9.35 10.50
C LYS A 549 -18.27 -10.05 11.75
N ASN A 550 -19.17 -10.48 12.64
CA ASN A 550 -18.86 -11.27 13.83
C ASN A 550 -17.90 -10.50 14.77
N THR A 551 -18.27 -9.28 15.12
CA THR A 551 -17.49 -8.36 15.97
C THR A 551 -18.03 -8.39 17.40
N SER A 552 -17.20 -8.10 18.40
CA SER A 552 -17.63 -8.14 19.80
C SER A 552 -16.83 -7.25 20.74
N ASN A 553 -17.51 -6.32 21.43
CA ASN A 553 -16.92 -5.28 22.27
C ASN A 553 -16.02 -4.30 21.50
N ASP A 554 -16.26 -4.13 20.20
CA ASP A 554 -15.42 -3.27 19.38
C ASP A 554 -15.88 -1.81 19.46
N SER A 555 -14.96 -0.88 19.25
CA SER A 555 -15.22 0.56 19.30
C SER A 555 -14.78 1.23 18.01
N SER A 556 -15.70 1.85 17.27
CA SER A 556 -15.41 2.47 15.98
C SER A 556 -15.84 3.94 15.92
N SER A 557 -15.09 4.77 15.18
CA SER A 557 -15.44 6.18 14.97
C SER A 557 -15.07 6.69 13.59
N TYR A 558 -15.83 7.66 13.06
CA TYR A 558 -15.53 8.30 11.77
C TYR A 558 -15.38 7.28 10.62
N HIS A 559 -16.38 6.42 10.42
CA HIS A 559 -16.28 5.34 9.42
C HIS A 559 -17.49 5.23 8.49
N THR A 560 -17.33 4.44 7.44
CA THR A 560 -18.40 4.14 6.47
C THR A 560 -18.28 2.70 6.01
N ASP A 561 -19.18 1.84 6.48
CA ASP A 561 -19.10 0.41 6.15
C ASP A 561 -20.24 -0.02 5.24
N ALA A 562 -19.96 -0.95 4.32
CA ALA A 562 -20.98 -1.40 3.38
C ALA A 562 -22.05 -2.27 4.10
N PRO A 563 -21.84 -3.56 4.45
CA PRO A 563 -22.70 -4.22 5.41
C PRO A 563 -22.00 -4.61 6.72
N VAL A 564 -22.65 -4.33 7.84
CA VAL A 564 -22.24 -4.72 9.20
C VAL A 564 -23.17 -5.82 9.72
N LYS A 565 -22.61 -6.95 10.18
CA LYS A 565 -23.39 -8.15 10.53
C LYS A 565 -22.92 -8.87 11.78
N ASN A 566 -23.87 -9.36 12.58
CA ASN A 566 -23.59 -10.22 13.74
C ASN A 566 -22.64 -9.53 14.73
N THR A 567 -23.04 -8.38 15.25
CA THR A 567 -22.21 -7.55 16.13
C THR A 567 -22.76 -7.60 17.55
N THR A 568 -21.90 -7.50 18.58
CA THR A 568 -22.35 -7.63 19.97
C THR A 568 -21.56 -6.77 20.94
N SER A 569 -22.27 -5.90 21.67
CA SER A 569 -21.68 -4.96 22.65
C SER A 569 -20.71 -3.95 22.04
N ASP A 570 -20.88 -3.64 20.75
CA ASP A 570 -20.01 -2.73 20.02
C ASP A 570 -20.48 -1.27 20.18
N SER A 571 -19.54 -0.33 20.08
CA SER A 571 -19.79 1.11 20.22
C SER A 571 -19.32 1.87 18.99
N SER A 572 -20.21 2.60 18.31
CA SER A 572 -19.90 3.36 17.10
C SER A 572 -20.25 4.85 17.23
N SER A 573 -19.48 5.73 16.57
CA SER A 573 -19.80 7.16 16.51
C SER A 573 -19.39 7.83 15.19
N ASN A 574 -20.16 8.84 14.76
CA ASN A 574 -19.86 9.61 13.54
C ASN A 574 -19.69 8.70 12.30
N HIS A 575 -20.69 7.88 11.98
CA HIS A 575 -20.56 6.83 10.97
C HIS A 575 -21.75 6.76 10.02
N THR A 576 -21.63 5.98 8.94
CA THR A 576 -22.69 5.78 7.95
C THR A 576 -22.57 4.37 7.37
N ASP A 577 -23.53 3.50 7.67
CA ASP A 577 -23.48 2.11 7.21
C ASP A 577 -24.55 1.82 6.16
N ALA A 578 -24.23 0.99 5.17
CA ALA A 578 -25.18 0.68 4.10
C ALA A 578 -26.14 -0.49 4.42
N LEU A 579 -25.89 -1.26 5.48
CA LEU A 579 -26.85 -2.22 6.06
C LEU A 579 -26.38 -2.76 7.41
N LEU A 580 -27.17 -2.57 8.47
CA LEU A 580 -27.01 -3.26 9.76
C LEU A 580 -27.89 -4.52 9.86
N THR A 581 -27.33 -5.67 10.26
CA THR A 581 -28.16 -6.86 10.62
C THR A 581 -27.64 -7.67 11.80
N ASN A 582 -28.56 -8.15 12.65
CA ASN A 582 -28.26 -9.01 13.80
C ASN A 582 -27.27 -8.34 14.77
N THR A 583 -27.68 -7.24 15.38
CA THR A 583 -26.88 -6.51 16.38
C THR A 583 -27.46 -6.73 17.77
N THR A 584 -26.63 -6.70 18.82
CA THR A 584 -27.10 -6.92 20.20
C THR A 584 -26.24 -6.18 21.22
N ASN A 585 -26.86 -5.42 22.13
CA ASN A 585 -26.18 -4.60 23.15
C ASN A 585 -25.28 -3.48 22.59
N ASN A 586 -25.48 -3.05 21.35
CA ASN A 586 -24.61 -2.05 20.73
C ASN A 586 -24.99 -0.63 21.13
N SER A 587 -24.05 0.30 21.03
CA SER A 587 -24.26 1.73 21.26
C SER A 587 -23.81 2.54 20.05
N SER A 588 -24.64 3.43 19.51
CA SER A 588 -24.31 4.22 18.33
C SER A 588 -24.65 5.71 18.49
N SER A 589 -23.89 6.59 17.83
CA SER A 589 -24.18 8.03 17.85
C SER A 589 -23.77 8.77 16.57
N ASN A 590 -24.48 9.85 16.23
CA ASN A 590 -24.18 10.76 15.10
C ASN A 590 -24.11 10.00 13.75
N HIS A 591 -25.25 9.56 13.23
CA HIS A 591 -25.32 8.41 12.30
C HIS A 591 -26.50 8.50 11.33
N PRO A 592 -26.36 8.10 10.06
CA PRO A 592 -27.52 7.64 9.28
C PRO A 592 -27.31 6.23 8.68
N ASP A 593 -28.11 5.20 9.09
CA ASP A 593 -28.15 3.85 8.46
C ASP A 593 -29.13 3.80 7.27
N ALA A 594 -28.77 2.90 6.37
CA ALA A 594 -29.66 2.34 5.37
C ALA A 594 -30.54 1.21 6.01
N PRO A 595 -31.10 0.19 5.30
CA PRO A 595 -32.33 -0.49 5.77
C PRO A 595 -32.11 -1.68 6.74
N GLY A 596 -31.64 -1.37 7.95
CA GLY A 596 -31.28 -2.29 9.04
C GLY A 596 -32.38 -3.25 9.55
N LYS A 597 -31.98 -4.35 10.22
CA LYS A 597 -32.88 -5.44 10.69
C LYS A 597 -32.34 -6.23 11.88
N ASN A 598 -33.24 -6.69 12.76
CA ASN A 598 -32.95 -7.63 13.86
C ASN A 598 -31.93 -7.07 14.87
N THR A 599 -32.31 -6.07 15.63
CA THR A 599 -31.49 -5.45 16.70
C THR A 599 -32.07 -5.80 18.07
N THR A 600 -31.26 -5.84 19.13
CA THR A 600 -31.75 -6.17 20.48
C THR A 600 -30.91 -5.52 21.58
N ASN A 601 -31.54 -4.78 22.48
CA ASN A 601 -30.92 -4.06 23.59
C ASN A 601 -29.86 -3.02 23.14
N ASP A 602 -30.07 -2.43 21.96
CA ASP A 602 -29.17 -1.44 21.39
C ASP A 602 -29.55 -0.02 21.84
N SER A 603 -28.58 0.90 21.86
CA SER A 603 -28.77 2.31 22.23
C SER A 603 -28.25 3.23 21.15
N SER A 604 -29.04 4.19 20.67
CA SER A 604 -28.65 5.10 19.58
C SER A 604 -28.98 6.56 19.86
N SER A 605 -28.20 7.49 19.30
CA SER A 605 -28.46 8.93 19.46
C SER A 605 -28.05 9.77 18.25
N ASN A 606 -28.75 10.87 18.00
CA ASN A 606 -28.45 11.81 16.91
C ASN A 606 -28.39 11.12 15.54
N HIS A 607 -29.44 10.40 15.13
CA HIS A 607 -29.42 9.61 13.90
C HIS A 607 -30.64 9.78 12.99
N ALA A 608 -30.55 9.28 11.75
CA ALA A 608 -31.68 9.29 10.82
C ALA A 608 -31.64 8.09 9.87
N ASP A 609 -32.59 7.16 10.04
CA ASP A 609 -32.55 5.88 9.33
C ASP A 609 -33.68 5.70 8.30
N ALA A 610 -33.36 5.03 7.20
CA ALA A 610 -34.34 4.81 6.13
C ALA A 610 -35.39 3.72 6.48
N LEU A 611 -35.00 2.70 7.25
CA LEU A 611 -35.90 1.61 7.66
C LEU A 611 -35.35 0.92 8.91
N VAL A 612 -36.14 0.87 9.97
CA VAL A 612 -35.85 0.12 11.21
C VAL A 612 -36.82 -1.05 11.33
N LYS A 613 -36.32 -2.28 11.52
CA LYS A 613 -37.18 -3.48 11.54
C LYS A 613 -36.75 -4.56 12.53
N ASN A 614 -37.73 -5.15 13.23
CA ASN A 614 -37.55 -6.29 14.15
C ASN A 614 -36.59 -5.96 15.30
N THR A 615 -36.88 -4.92 16.06
CA THR A 615 -36.05 -4.42 17.18
C THR A 615 -36.64 -4.83 18.53
N THR A 616 -35.84 -4.96 19.59
CA THR A 616 -36.34 -5.36 20.92
C THR A 616 -35.50 -4.81 22.08
N ASN A 617 -36.14 -4.07 22.99
CA ASN A 617 -35.52 -3.39 24.14
C ASN A 617 -34.50 -2.30 23.76
N ASP A 618 -34.66 -1.66 22.62
CA ASP A 618 -33.72 -0.64 22.13
C ASP A 618 -34.06 0.75 22.70
N SER A 619 -33.07 1.63 22.84
CA SER A 619 -33.22 3.00 23.37
C SER A 619 -32.64 4.04 22.41
N SER A 620 -33.45 5.00 21.96
CA SER A 620 -33.02 5.99 20.95
C SER A 620 -33.30 7.44 21.36
N SER A 621 -32.45 8.38 20.94
CA SER A 621 -32.65 9.82 21.22
C SER A 621 -32.26 10.72 20.04
N ASN A 622 -32.92 11.87 19.87
CA ASN A 622 -32.62 12.85 18.82
C ASN A 622 -32.56 12.25 17.41
N HIS A 623 -33.64 11.63 16.93
CA HIS A 623 -33.60 10.89 15.65
C HIS A 623 -34.76 11.15 14.69
N THR A 624 -34.60 10.74 13.44
CA THR A 624 -35.61 10.90 12.38
C THR A 624 -35.60 9.71 11.43
N ASP A 625 -36.62 8.86 11.52
CA ASP A 625 -36.69 7.64 10.72
C ASP A 625 -37.82 7.68 9.69
N ALA A 626 -37.58 7.08 8.52
CA ALA A 626 -38.58 7.05 7.46
C ALA A 626 -39.60 5.91 7.60
N LEU A 627 -39.23 4.77 8.20
CA LEU A 627 -40.12 3.61 8.38
C LEU A 627 -39.70 2.68 9.52
N VAL A 628 -40.36 2.75 10.69
CA VAL A 628 -40.08 1.91 11.88
C VAL A 628 -41.09 0.75 12.04
N LYS A 629 -40.65 -0.51 12.17
CA LYS A 629 -41.55 -1.70 12.17
C LYS A 629 -41.16 -2.90 13.05
N ASN A 630 -42.20 -3.61 13.54
CA ASN A 630 -42.09 -4.80 14.40
C ASN A 630 -41.13 -4.56 15.59
N THR A 631 -41.39 -3.54 16.39
CA THR A 631 -40.54 -3.16 17.54
C THR A 631 -41.19 -3.64 18.85
N THR A 632 -40.41 -3.91 19.92
CA THR A 632 -40.93 -4.47 21.19
C THR A 632 -40.14 -3.94 22.39
N ASN A 633 -40.81 -3.24 23.33
CA ASN A 633 -40.21 -2.61 24.53
C ASN A 633 -39.13 -1.54 24.26
N ASP A 634 -39.20 -0.84 23.13
CA ASP A 634 -38.23 0.21 22.80
C ASP A 634 -38.62 1.57 23.40
N SER A 635 -37.63 2.39 23.76
CA SER A 635 -37.82 3.73 24.36
C SER A 635 -37.20 4.83 23.50
N SER A 636 -37.94 5.92 23.23
CA SER A 636 -37.45 7.03 22.38
C SER A 636 -37.64 8.42 22.99
N SER A 637 -36.67 9.33 22.74
CA SER A 637 -36.76 10.77 23.07
C SER A 637 -36.38 11.70 21.91
N ASP A 638 -37.03 12.86 21.82
CA ASP A 638 -36.80 13.89 20.78
C ASP A 638 -36.74 13.33 19.34
N HIS A 639 -37.83 12.71 18.84
CA HIS A 639 -37.81 11.86 17.61
C HIS A 639 -38.89 12.11 16.53
N THR A 640 -38.88 11.29 15.46
CA THR A 640 -39.91 11.22 14.41
C THR A 640 -39.89 9.84 13.70
N ASP A 641 -41.08 9.27 13.42
CA ASP A 641 -41.30 8.22 12.39
C ASP A 641 -42.41 8.68 11.43
N ALA A 642 -42.42 8.15 10.19
CA ALA A 642 -43.43 8.48 9.19
C ALA A 642 -44.52 7.41 8.93
N LEU A 643 -44.40 6.15 9.39
CA LEU A 643 -45.46 5.12 9.22
C LEU A 643 -45.28 3.82 10.08
N VAL A 644 -45.35 3.86 11.43
CA VAL A 644 -45.20 2.68 12.33
C VAL A 644 -46.10 1.48 11.94
N THR A 645 -45.63 0.23 12.18
CA THR A 645 -46.43 -1.00 12.48
C THR A 645 -45.53 -2.13 13.00
N ASN A 646 -45.77 -2.89 14.06
CA ASN A 646 -46.75 -2.85 15.16
C ASN A 646 -46.01 -3.22 16.46
N THR A 647 -46.51 -2.80 17.62
CA THR A 647 -45.67 -2.61 18.81
C THR A 647 -46.31 -3.14 20.11
N PRO A 648 -45.49 -3.79 20.97
CA PRO A 648 -45.76 -3.94 22.41
C PRO A 648 -44.47 -3.79 23.27
N ASN A 649 -44.31 -2.88 24.22
CA ASN A 649 -45.16 -1.77 24.63
C ASN A 649 -44.49 -0.43 24.28
N ASP A 650 -45.21 0.52 23.67
CA ASP A 650 -44.68 1.86 23.37
C ASP A 650 -44.33 2.67 24.64
N SER A 651 -43.26 3.47 24.58
CA SER A 651 -43.03 4.65 25.44
C SER A 651 -42.13 5.66 24.72
N SER A 652 -42.67 6.83 24.39
CA SER A 652 -42.12 7.70 23.35
C SER A 652 -42.24 9.21 23.65
N SER A 653 -41.30 9.98 23.12
CA SER A 653 -41.17 11.43 23.28
C SER A 653 -40.20 12.00 22.23
N ASN A 654 -40.08 13.31 22.00
CA ASN A 654 -41.16 14.17 21.49
C ASN A 654 -41.53 13.75 20.06
N HIS A 655 -42.67 14.18 19.51
CA HIS A 655 -43.28 13.58 18.31
C HIS A 655 -43.31 14.56 17.13
N PRO A 656 -43.57 14.04 15.91
CA PRO A 656 -44.94 14.03 15.41
C PRO A 656 -45.41 12.61 15.03
N ASP A 657 -46.70 12.34 15.22
CA ASP A 657 -47.29 10.99 15.08
C ASP A 657 -47.73 10.68 13.64
N ALA A 658 -46.85 10.93 12.68
CA ALA A 658 -47.20 11.31 11.31
C ALA A 658 -46.75 10.29 10.23
N LEU A 659 -47.19 9.03 10.23
CA LEU A 659 -48.53 8.56 10.63
C LEU A 659 -48.46 7.25 11.43
N VAL A 660 -48.60 7.32 12.76
CA VAL A 660 -48.39 6.19 13.70
C VAL A 660 -49.52 5.15 13.65
N THR A 661 -49.19 3.88 13.43
CA THR A 661 -50.11 2.73 13.46
C THR A 661 -49.44 1.44 13.97
N ASN A 662 -50.13 0.35 14.27
CA ASN A 662 -51.12 0.31 15.34
C ASN A 662 -50.38 0.01 16.65
N THR A 663 -50.48 0.90 17.62
CA THR A 663 -49.82 0.89 18.94
C THR A 663 -50.43 -0.07 19.97
N THR A 664 -49.59 -0.54 20.90
CA THR A 664 -49.86 -0.85 22.32
C THR A 664 -48.53 -0.72 23.08
N ASN A 665 -48.40 -0.29 24.34
CA ASN A 665 -49.40 0.07 25.34
C ASN A 665 -49.75 1.59 25.36
N ASP A 666 -49.22 2.37 24.43
CA ASP A 666 -49.32 3.83 24.32
C ASP A 666 -48.70 4.61 25.49
N SER A 667 -47.71 5.45 25.18
CA SER A 667 -47.33 6.62 25.98
C SER A 667 -46.59 7.63 25.12
N SER A 668 -47.13 8.86 25.05
CA SER A 668 -46.66 9.96 24.20
C SER A 668 -46.40 11.24 24.99
N SER A 669 -45.25 11.89 24.78
CA SER A 669 -44.88 13.15 25.43
C SER A 669 -43.82 13.94 24.64
N TYR A 670 -44.16 14.78 23.66
CA TYR A 670 -45.51 15.20 23.29
C TYR A 670 -45.77 15.17 21.78
N HIS A 671 -47.01 14.79 21.44
CA HIS A 671 -47.79 14.89 20.20
C HIS A 671 -47.21 15.55 18.93
N THR A 672 -47.70 15.06 17.79
CA THR A 672 -48.61 15.82 16.92
C THR A 672 -49.44 14.81 16.16
N ASP A 673 -50.72 14.67 16.52
CA ASP A 673 -51.56 13.56 16.06
C ASP A 673 -51.84 13.68 14.56
N ALA A 674 -51.10 12.93 13.74
CA ALA A 674 -51.28 12.91 12.29
C ALA A 674 -51.33 11.47 11.71
N LEU A 675 -52.05 10.50 12.28
CA LEU A 675 -53.06 10.57 13.34
C LEU A 675 -53.21 9.20 14.01
N VAL A 676 -53.10 9.10 15.34
CA VAL A 676 -52.64 7.88 16.04
C VAL A 676 -53.63 6.72 15.95
N LYS A 677 -53.10 5.53 15.65
CA LYS A 677 -53.77 4.22 15.72
C LYS A 677 -52.94 3.23 16.53
N ASN A 678 -53.50 2.19 17.17
CA ASN A 678 -54.93 1.88 17.39
C ASN A 678 -55.21 1.45 18.86
N THR A 679 -54.20 1.55 19.71
CA THR A 679 -54.25 1.92 21.12
C THR A 679 -54.93 0.98 22.11
N THR A 680 -54.20 0.60 23.15
CA THR A 680 -54.64 0.05 24.45
C THR A 680 -53.33 -0.03 25.23
N SER A 681 -53.06 0.81 26.23
CA SER A 681 -53.99 1.41 27.21
C SER A 681 -54.20 2.92 27.09
N ASP A 682 -53.74 3.58 26.02
CA ASP A 682 -53.91 5.01 25.69
C ASP A 682 -53.44 6.04 26.75
N SER A 683 -52.35 6.76 26.47
CA SER A 683 -51.86 7.88 27.30
C SER A 683 -51.05 8.95 26.54
N SER A 684 -51.25 10.22 26.92
CA SER A 684 -50.79 11.41 26.18
C SER A 684 -50.47 12.63 27.06
N SER A 685 -49.85 13.67 26.48
CA SER A 685 -49.84 15.02 27.08
C SER A 685 -49.57 16.20 26.13
N ASN A 686 -49.88 17.39 26.64
CA ASN A 686 -49.87 18.72 26.02
C ASN A 686 -50.80 18.93 24.80
N HIS A 687 -50.96 17.92 23.94
CA HIS A 687 -51.74 17.83 22.69
C HIS A 687 -51.55 18.94 21.64
N THR A 688 -51.83 18.54 20.39
CA THR A 688 -52.41 19.37 19.34
C THR A 688 -53.50 18.49 18.72
N ASP A 689 -54.72 19.00 18.65
CA ASP A 689 -55.93 18.17 18.52
C ASP A 689 -56.36 17.92 17.05
N ALA A 690 -57.28 16.97 16.86
CA ALA A 690 -57.57 16.18 15.66
C ALA A 690 -56.40 15.23 15.27
N LEU A 691 -56.52 13.89 15.40
CA LEU A 691 -57.67 13.10 15.87
C LEU A 691 -57.27 11.68 16.35
N VAL A 692 -57.03 11.52 17.65
CA VAL A 692 -56.76 10.21 18.29
C VAL A 692 -57.94 9.25 18.05
N THR A 693 -57.65 7.99 17.69
CA THR A 693 -58.65 7.13 17.00
C THR A 693 -59.64 6.40 17.90
N THR A 694 -59.19 5.67 18.93
CA THR A 694 -60.05 4.79 19.76
C THR A 694 -59.49 4.58 21.16
N THR A 695 -59.62 5.60 22.02
CA THR A 695 -59.30 5.47 23.45
C THR A 695 -60.11 4.36 24.14
N THR A 696 -59.49 3.67 25.09
CA THR A 696 -60.04 2.56 25.88
C THR A 696 -60.10 2.91 27.37
N ASN A 697 -59.19 3.78 27.84
CA ASN A 697 -59.24 4.39 29.17
C ASN A 697 -59.61 5.89 29.11
N ASP A 698 -59.34 6.56 28.00
CA ASP A 698 -59.34 8.00 27.77
C ASP A 698 -58.25 8.77 28.55
N SER A 699 -57.54 9.64 27.82
CA SER A 699 -56.44 10.47 28.30
C SER A 699 -56.51 11.82 27.59
N SER A 700 -56.35 12.93 28.32
CA SER A 700 -56.24 14.26 27.68
C SER A 700 -55.43 15.25 28.53
N SER A 701 -54.65 16.08 27.83
CA SER A 701 -53.77 17.14 28.35
C SER A 701 -53.21 17.85 27.11
N ASN A 702 -53.17 19.18 26.98
CA ASN A 702 -53.47 20.19 28.00
C ASN A 702 -54.90 20.74 27.93
N HIS A 703 -55.37 21.21 26.75
CA HIS A 703 -56.78 21.53 26.42
C HIS A 703 -56.98 22.14 25.02
N THR A 704 -58.00 21.80 24.22
CA THR A 704 -58.81 20.55 24.16
C THR A 704 -59.61 20.50 22.85
N ASP A 705 -59.82 19.28 22.32
CA ASP A 705 -60.97 18.81 21.55
C ASP A 705 -61.29 19.47 20.19
N ALA A 706 -60.89 18.78 19.13
CA ALA A 706 -61.63 18.66 17.87
C ALA A 706 -62.75 17.58 17.96
N LEU A 707 -63.31 17.39 19.16
CA LEU A 707 -64.21 16.30 19.57
C LEU A 707 -63.57 14.91 19.45
N VAL A 708 -62.47 14.70 20.19
CA VAL A 708 -61.74 13.41 20.30
C VAL A 708 -62.46 12.51 21.33
N LYS A 709 -63.69 12.16 20.97
CA LYS A 709 -64.67 11.34 21.72
C LYS A 709 -65.49 10.54 20.69
N ASN A 710 -66.15 9.43 20.99
CA ASN A 710 -66.75 9.00 22.26
C ASN A 710 -66.55 7.49 22.43
N THR A 711 -66.01 7.05 23.57
CA THR A 711 -65.70 5.63 23.81
C THR A 711 -65.74 5.32 25.31
N SER A 712 -64.61 5.27 26.02
CA SER A 712 -64.52 5.12 27.48
C SER A 712 -63.12 5.53 27.97
N ASN A 713 -62.96 6.05 29.19
CA ASN A 713 -63.98 6.39 30.19
C ASN A 713 -64.55 7.82 30.04
N ASP A 714 -64.01 8.59 29.10
CA ASP A 714 -63.62 9.99 29.26
C ASP A 714 -62.71 10.29 30.48
N SER A 715 -61.85 11.29 30.31
CA SER A 715 -61.08 11.98 31.36
C SER A 715 -60.69 13.36 30.84
N SER A 716 -61.70 14.17 30.53
CA SER A 716 -61.60 15.50 29.93
C SER A 716 -60.79 16.50 30.78
N SER A 717 -59.61 16.84 30.29
CA SER A 717 -58.54 17.55 30.98
C SER A 717 -57.82 18.45 29.97
N ASN A 718 -58.12 19.76 29.90
CA ASN A 718 -59.04 20.57 30.71
C ASN A 718 -60.11 21.19 29.79
N HIS A 719 -61.22 20.48 29.54
CA HIS A 719 -62.11 20.81 28.40
C HIS A 719 -62.76 22.21 28.45
N VAL A 720 -62.22 23.14 27.64
CA VAL A 720 -62.72 24.49 27.34
C VAL A 720 -62.13 24.99 26.01
N GLU A 721 -62.86 25.72 25.14
CA GLU A 721 -64.31 25.85 25.00
C GLU A 721 -64.70 26.46 23.62
N ILE A 722 -65.93 26.12 23.19
CA ILE A 722 -66.86 26.76 22.24
C ILE A 722 -66.40 27.02 20.80
N ALA A 723 -66.73 26.10 19.91
CA ALA A 723 -67.22 26.47 18.58
C ALA A 723 -68.75 26.51 18.62
N SER A 724 -69.31 27.72 18.45
CA SER A 724 -70.75 27.93 18.32
C SER A 724 -71.26 27.30 17.03
N GLU A 725 -72.32 26.50 17.15
CA GLU A 725 -73.07 25.94 16.03
C GLU A 725 -73.72 27.04 15.17
N THR A 726 -73.49 26.95 13.86
CA THR A 726 -74.58 26.92 12.87
C THR A 726 -74.22 26.02 11.71
#